data_AF-A0A2J8RHH5-F1
#
_entry.id   AF-A0A2J8RHH5-F1
#
_cell.length_a   1.000
_cell.length_b   1.000
_cell.length_c   1.000
_cell.angle_alpha   90.00
_cell.angle_beta   90.00
_cell.angle_gamma   90.00
#
_symmetry.space_group_name_H-M   'P 1'
#
loop_
_entity.id
_entity.type
_entity.pdbx_description
1 polymer ?
#
loop_
_entity_poly.entity_id
_entity_poly.type
_entity_poly.pdbx_seq_one_letter_code
_entity_poly.pdbx_strand_id
1 'polypeptide(L)'
;AEAGSPRPDPREALRAATMEVKVGRLRGRAVPVWDVLASGYVSGAAREELLAEFGSGTLALPALTRRLTAMIEEAEEAPGARPQLQDASRGPREPGPAGRGDGDSGRSQAEGEGEAEAEEAAAAAARRQEQTLRGATMEVQRGQFQGRPVSVWDVLFSSYLSEARRDELLARHAAGALGLPDLVAVLTRLIEETEERLSKVSFRGLRRQVSASELHTSGILGPETLRDLAQGTKTLQEVTEMDSVKRYLEGTSCIAGVLVPAKDEPGRQEKMSIYQAMWKGVLRPGTALVLLEAQAATGFVVDPVRNLRLSVEEAVAAGVVGGEIQEKLLSAERAVTGYTDPYTGQQISLFQAMQKDLIVREHGIRLLEAQIATGGVIDPVHSHRVPVDVAYRRGYFDEEMNRVLADPSDDTKGFFDPNTHENLTYVQLLRRCVRDPDTGLYMLQLAGRGSAVHQLSEELRCALRDARVTPGSGALQGQSVSVWELLFYREVSEDRRQELLSRYRAGTLTVEELGATLTSLLAQDQAEAGSPRPDPREALRAATMEVKVGRLRGRAVPVWDVLASGYVSGAAREELLAEFGSGTLALPALTRRLTAMIEEAEEAPGARPQLQDASRGPREPGPAGRGDGDSGRSQAEGEGEAEAEAEEAAAAAARRQEQTLRGATMEVQRGQFQGRPVSVWDVLFSSYLSEARRDELLARHAAGALGLPDLVAVLTRVIEETEERLSKVSFRGLRRQVSASELHTSGILGPETLRDLAQGTKTLQEVTEMDSVKRYLEGTSCIAGVLVPAKDEPGRQEKMSIYQAMWKGVLRPGTALVLLEAQAATGFVVDPVRNLRLSVEEAVAAGVVGGEIQEKLLSAERAVTGYTDPYTGQQISLFQAMQKDLIVREHGIRLLEAQIATGGVIDPVHSHRVPVDVAYRRGYFDEEMNRVLADPSDDTKGFFDPNTHENLTYLQLLQRATLDPETGL
;
A
#
# COMPACT_ATOMS: atom_id res chain seq x y z
N ALA A 1 37.88 42.68 -5.91
CA ALA A 1 36.70 42.77 -6.78
C ALA A 1 36.17 41.36 -6.92
N GLU A 2 35.23 40.99 -6.07
CA GLU A 2 34.55 39.69 -6.09
C GLU A 2 33.06 39.98 -5.93
N ALA A 3 32.28 39.56 -6.92
CA ALA A 3 30.83 39.62 -6.94
C ALA A 3 30.36 38.33 -7.63
N GLY A 4 29.45 37.57 -7.03
CA GLY A 4 28.98 36.31 -7.63
C GLY A 4 28.18 35.40 -6.71
N SER A 5 28.45 35.38 -5.40
CA SER A 5 27.64 34.60 -4.45
C SER A 5 26.38 35.37 -4.05
N PRO A 6 25.17 34.78 -4.16
CA PRO A 6 24.02 35.30 -3.44
C PRO A 6 24.34 35.26 -1.95
N ARG A 7 24.26 36.40 -1.24
CA ARG A 7 24.26 36.34 0.22
C ARG A 7 22.99 35.58 0.63
N PRO A 8 23.06 34.59 1.54
CA PRO A 8 21.87 33.92 2.05
C PRO A 8 20.92 34.97 2.62
N ASP A 9 19.61 34.75 2.50
CA ASP A 9 18.63 35.70 3.05
C ASP A 9 18.97 35.90 4.54
N PRO A 10 19.22 37.15 5.00
CA PRO A 10 19.50 37.41 6.41
C PRO A 10 18.42 36.83 7.34
N ARG A 11 17.18 36.64 6.85
CA ARG A 11 16.10 35.97 7.57
C ARG A 11 16.38 34.50 7.85
N GLU A 12 16.99 33.76 6.93
CA GLU A 12 17.38 32.35 7.13
C GLU A 12 18.54 32.23 8.11
N ALA A 13 19.58 33.07 7.95
CA ALA A 13 20.71 33.10 8.87
C ALA A 13 20.29 33.39 10.33
N LEU A 14 19.29 34.25 10.52
CA LEU A 14 18.73 34.59 11.84
C LEU A 14 17.76 33.53 12.38
N ARG A 15 17.16 32.69 11.54
CA ARG A 15 16.34 31.53 11.95
C ARG A 15 17.21 30.34 12.36
N ALA A 16 18.37 30.16 11.73
CA ALA A 16 19.34 29.12 12.12
C ALA A 16 20.14 29.48 13.38
N ALA A 17 20.39 30.77 13.61
CA ALA A 17 21.05 31.25 14.82
C ALA A 17 20.12 31.20 16.04
N THR A 18 20.63 30.77 17.20
CA THR A 18 19.91 30.77 18.49
C THR A 18 20.61 31.64 19.54
N MET A 19 19.86 32.09 20.54
CA MET A 19 20.35 32.81 21.71
C MET A 19 19.72 32.29 23.01
N GLU A 20 20.44 32.44 24.12
CA GLU A 20 19.89 32.20 25.46
C GLU A 20 19.30 33.49 26.04
N VAL A 21 18.03 33.43 26.41
CA VAL A 21 17.33 34.54 27.09
C VAL A 21 17.28 34.27 28.59
N LYS A 22 17.65 35.26 29.41
CA LYS A 22 17.80 35.11 30.87
C LYS A 22 16.58 35.54 31.71
N VAL A 23 15.68 36.34 31.14
CA VAL A 23 14.47 36.90 31.78
C VAL A 23 13.27 36.90 30.82
N GLY A 24 12.07 37.19 31.35
CA GLY A 24 10.82 37.19 30.57
C GLY A 24 10.33 35.82 30.13
N ARG A 25 9.32 35.79 29.25
CA ARG A 25 8.60 34.57 28.83
C ARG A 25 9.43 33.58 28.02
N LEU A 26 10.58 34.00 27.50
CA LEU A 26 11.47 33.20 26.66
C LEU A 26 12.66 32.58 27.44
N ARG A 27 12.67 32.73 28.77
CA ARG A 27 13.76 32.32 29.65
C ARG A 27 14.12 30.82 29.54
N GLY A 28 15.41 30.53 29.44
CA GLY A 28 15.95 29.17 29.64
C GLY A 28 15.81 28.21 28.46
N ARG A 29 15.58 28.72 27.25
CA ARG A 29 15.65 27.95 26.00
C ARG A 29 16.65 28.61 25.04
N ALA A 30 17.27 27.82 24.17
CA ALA A 30 17.99 28.33 23.02
C ALA A 30 16.96 28.75 21.96
N VAL A 31 16.56 30.02 21.96
CA VAL A 31 15.48 30.55 21.10
C VAL A 31 16.10 31.10 19.81
N PRO A 32 15.52 30.84 18.62
CA PRO A 32 15.98 31.45 17.38
C PRO A 32 16.05 32.98 17.47
N VAL A 33 17.12 33.58 16.96
CA VAL A 33 17.32 35.05 16.97
C VAL A 33 16.20 35.74 16.22
N TRP A 34 15.72 35.13 15.13
CA TRP A 34 14.54 35.56 14.38
C TRP A 34 13.26 35.61 15.23
N ASP A 35 13.01 34.63 16.10
CA ASP A 35 11.79 34.59 16.91
C ASP A 35 11.82 35.65 18.02
N VAL A 36 13.02 35.97 18.54
CA VAL A 36 13.23 37.09 19.46
C VAL A 36 13.01 38.43 18.74
N LEU A 37 13.55 38.60 17.52
CA LEU A 37 13.27 39.77 16.68
C LEU A 37 11.77 39.90 16.36
N ALA A 38 11.10 38.79 16.05
CA ALA A 38 9.67 38.73 15.74
C ALA A 38 8.75 38.91 16.97
N SER A 39 9.29 38.75 18.18
CA SER A 39 8.55 38.90 19.43
C SER A 39 8.11 40.34 19.71
N GLY A 40 7.17 40.50 20.65
CA GLY A 40 6.73 41.82 21.15
C GLY A 40 7.75 42.57 22.01
N TYR A 41 8.93 42.00 22.29
CA TYR A 41 10.03 42.68 23.01
C TYR A 41 10.78 43.68 22.11
N VAL A 42 10.66 43.55 20.78
CA VAL A 42 11.33 44.43 19.81
C VAL A 42 10.28 45.19 19.02
N SER A 43 10.32 46.52 19.09
CA SER A 43 9.40 47.39 18.32
C SER A 43 9.65 47.25 16.81
N GLY A 44 8.63 47.52 15.99
CA GLY A 44 8.74 47.41 14.53
C GLY A 44 9.90 48.24 13.95
N ALA A 45 10.07 49.48 14.42
CA ALA A 45 11.17 50.35 14.00
C ALA A 45 12.55 49.79 14.38
N ALA A 46 12.74 49.34 15.62
CA ALA A 46 14.00 48.73 16.06
C ALA A 46 14.30 47.41 15.32
N ARG A 47 13.26 46.64 14.98
CA ARG A 47 13.38 45.41 14.19
C ARG A 47 13.88 45.69 12.78
N GLU A 48 13.34 46.70 12.10
CA GLU A 48 13.80 47.08 10.76
C GLU A 48 15.22 47.63 10.77
N GLU A 49 15.57 48.49 11.74
CA GLU A 49 16.94 49.00 11.93
C GLU A 49 17.95 47.85 12.12
N LEU A 50 17.68 46.93 13.05
CA LEU A 50 18.56 45.79 13.34
C LEU A 50 18.68 44.81 12.16
N LEU A 51 17.60 44.60 11.39
CA LEU A 51 17.65 43.78 10.18
C LEU A 51 18.41 44.46 9.03
N ALA A 52 18.31 45.79 8.90
CA ALA A 52 19.08 46.55 7.93
C ALA A 52 20.57 46.61 8.27
N GLU A 53 20.93 46.83 9.54
CA GLU A 53 22.32 46.75 10.01
C GLU A 53 22.91 45.33 9.83
N PHE A 54 22.13 44.28 10.12
CA PHE A 54 22.57 42.90 9.93
C PHE A 54 22.72 42.52 8.44
N GLY A 55 21.75 42.88 7.59
CA GLY A 55 21.76 42.59 6.16
C GLY A 55 22.84 43.36 5.38
N SER A 56 23.12 44.60 5.78
CA SER A 56 24.27 45.36 5.25
C SER A 56 25.62 44.83 5.75
N GLY A 57 25.63 44.18 6.91
CA GLY A 57 26.82 43.60 7.54
C GLY A 57 27.55 44.54 8.50
N THR A 58 26.95 45.68 8.87
CA THR A 58 27.49 46.59 9.88
C THR A 58 27.31 46.05 11.30
N LEU A 59 26.28 45.23 11.53
CA LEU A 59 26.01 44.56 12.80
C LEU A 59 26.21 43.04 12.68
N ALA A 60 27.27 42.53 13.30
CA ALA A 60 27.52 41.09 13.36
C ALA A 60 26.55 40.38 14.32
N LEU A 61 26.27 39.09 14.09
CA LEU A 61 25.36 38.27 14.89
C LEU A 61 25.59 38.38 16.42
N PRO A 62 26.82 38.33 16.97
CA PRO A 62 27.04 38.44 18.42
C PRO A 62 26.86 39.86 18.99
N ALA A 63 26.76 40.89 18.14
CA ALA A 63 26.37 42.23 18.55
C ALA A 63 24.84 42.39 18.54
N LEU A 64 24.20 41.84 17.51
CA LEU A 64 22.73 41.74 17.42
C LEU A 64 22.13 40.99 18.60
N THR A 65 22.68 39.81 18.96
CA THR A 65 22.16 39.04 20.11
C THR A 65 22.26 39.82 21.42
N ARG A 66 23.36 40.53 21.68
CA ARG A 66 23.52 41.37 22.88
C ARG A 66 22.55 42.56 22.91
N ARG A 67 22.32 43.22 21.77
CA ARG A 67 21.38 44.35 21.64
C ARG A 67 19.93 43.87 21.87
N LEU A 68 19.60 42.65 21.44
CA LEU A 68 18.33 41.97 21.72
C LEU A 68 18.17 41.55 23.19
N THR A 69 19.22 41.02 23.84
CA THR A 69 19.18 40.70 25.27
C THR A 69 18.91 41.94 26.12
N ALA A 70 19.59 43.06 25.82
CA ALA A 70 19.39 44.32 26.53
C ALA A 70 17.94 44.84 26.39
N MET A 71 17.34 44.80 25.20
CA MET A 71 15.93 45.21 25.01
C MET A 71 14.94 44.31 25.77
N ILE A 72 15.21 43.01 25.93
CA ILE A 72 14.38 42.12 26.76
C ILE A 72 14.54 42.46 28.25
N GLU A 73 15.76 42.73 28.70
CA GLU A 73 16.04 43.10 30.09
C GLU A 73 15.38 44.45 30.45
N GLU A 74 15.51 45.48 29.60
CA GLU A 74 14.86 46.79 29.77
C GLU A 74 13.31 46.69 29.74
N ALA A 75 12.75 45.85 28.86
CA ALA A 75 11.30 45.67 28.75
C ALA A 75 10.69 44.90 29.94
N GLU A 76 11.47 44.10 30.67
CA GLU A 76 11.02 43.39 31.88
C GLU A 76 11.31 44.19 33.17
N GLU A 77 12.30 45.09 33.19
CA GLU A 77 12.54 46.00 34.32
C GLU A 77 11.56 47.18 34.37
N ALA A 78 10.93 47.57 33.25
CA ALA A 78 9.99 48.68 33.19
C ALA A 78 8.64 48.36 33.89
N PRO A 79 8.27 49.02 35.01
CA PRO A 79 7.06 48.69 35.75
C PRO A 79 5.81 49.28 35.09
N GLY A 80 5.20 48.54 34.17
CA GLY A 80 3.79 48.75 33.80
C GLY A 80 3.47 49.10 32.34
N ALA A 81 4.00 48.34 31.37
CA ALA A 81 3.42 48.30 30.01
C ALA A 81 3.53 46.90 29.40
N ARG A 82 2.40 46.28 29.01
CA ARG A 82 2.39 45.10 28.14
C ARG A 82 2.26 45.58 26.68
N PRO A 83 3.20 45.29 25.78
CA PRO A 83 3.06 45.70 24.38
C PRO A 83 2.03 44.83 23.65
N GLN A 84 1.04 45.49 23.04
CA GLN A 84 0.23 44.92 21.98
C GLN A 84 0.81 45.36 20.63
N LEU A 85 0.80 44.46 19.64
CA LEU A 85 1.30 44.73 18.30
C LEU A 85 0.43 45.79 17.59
N GLN A 86 1.06 46.80 17.01
CA GLN A 86 0.48 47.64 15.97
C GLN A 86 1.31 47.52 14.68
N ASP A 87 0.59 47.60 13.57
CA ASP A 87 1.08 47.31 12.23
C ASP A 87 1.81 48.52 11.61
N ALA A 88 2.77 48.27 10.73
CA ALA A 88 3.58 49.31 10.09
C ALA A 88 3.30 49.34 8.58
N SER A 89 2.70 50.43 8.11
CA SER A 89 2.41 50.65 6.68
C SER A 89 2.61 52.10 6.28
N ARG A 90 3.87 52.49 6.00
CA ARG A 90 4.25 53.60 5.10
C ARG A 90 5.76 53.59 4.84
N GLY A 91 6.15 53.48 3.56
CA GLY A 91 7.54 53.47 3.13
C GLY A 91 8.24 54.84 3.21
N PRO A 92 9.58 54.88 3.16
CA PRO A 92 10.36 56.09 3.41
C PRO A 92 10.45 57.02 2.20
N ARG A 93 10.48 58.34 2.46
CA ARG A 93 11.01 59.36 1.54
C ARG A 93 12.42 59.74 1.98
N GLU A 94 13.33 59.85 1.02
CA GLU A 94 14.70 60.31 1.26
C GLU A 94 14.75 61.78 1.74
N PRO A 95 15.64 62.13 2.68
CA PRO A 95 15.93 63.52 3.01
C PRO A 95 17.18 64.05 2.26
N GLY A 96 17.04 65.22 1.64
CA GLY A 96 18.18 66.05 1.23
C GLY A 96 18.91 66.66 2.45
N PRO A 97 20.16 67.13 2.28
CA PRO A 97 21.08 67.35 3.39
C PRO A 97 20.83 68.63 4.20
N ALA A 98 21.20 68.58 5.48
CA ALA A 98 21.14 69.72 6.38
C ALA A 98 22.18 70.80 6.06
N GLY A 99 21.72 72.04 5.89
CA GLY A 99 22.55 73.25 5.97
C GLY A 99 22.39 73.92 7.33
N ARG A 100 23.48 74.04 8.09
CA ARG A 100 23.55 75.01 9.22
C ARG A 100 23.73 76.41 8.65
N GLY A 101 23.06 77.41 9.23
CA GLY A 101 23.34 78.82 8.93
C GLY A 101 22.28 79.76 9.48
N ASP A 102 22.56 80.32 10.66
CA ASP A 102 22.21 81.64 11.19
C ASP A 102 21.02 82.42 10.60
N GLY A 103 20.15 82.94 11.46
CA GLY A 103 19.17 83.95 11.04
C GLY A 103 18.07 84.22 12.05
N ASP A 104 18.22 85.34 12.75
CA ASP A 104 17.27 86.05 13.61
C ASP A 104 15.83 86.22 13.02
N SER A 105 14.92 86.69 13.88
CA SER A 105 13.59 87.28 13.61
C SER A 105 12.37 86.35 13.44
N GLY A 106 11.66 86.15 14.55
CA GLY A 106 10.37 86.84 14.74
C GLY A 106 9.07 86.23 14.19
N ARG A 107 8.22 85.79 15.12
CA ARG A 107 6.74 85.69 15.04
C ARG A 107 6.12 84.70 14.04
N SER A 108 5.70 83.54 14.57
CA SER A 108 4.27 83.13 14.57
C SER A 108 3.99 81.92 15.49
N GLN A 109 4.27 82.05 16.80
CA GLN A 109 3.70 81.14 17.79
C GLN A 109 2.26 81.58 18.10
N ALA A 110 1.27 80.90 17.53
CA ALA A 110 -0.16 81.05 17.86
C ALA A 110 -1.04 79.92 17.30
N GLU A 111 -0.68 79.31 16.16
CA GLU A 111 -1.57 78.35 15.47
C GLU A 111 -1.20 76.88 15.70
N GLY A 112 0.05 76.56 16.07
CA GLY A 112 0.51 75.16 16.25
C GLY A 112 0.21 74.51 17.61
N GLU A 113 -0.12 75.27 18.65
CA GLU A 113 -0.40 74.71 19.99
C GLU A 113 -1.81 74.11 20.06
N GLY A 114 -2.79 74.74 19.40
CA GLY A 114 -4.16 74.23 19.31
C GLY A 114 -4.33 72.98 18.45
N GLU A 115 -3.50 72.81 17.42
CA GLU A 115 -3.50 71.56 16.62
C GLU A 115 -2.89 70.39 17.41
N ALA A 116 -1.79 70.62 18.15
CA ALA A 116 -1.17 69.59 18.98
C ALA A 116 -2.07 69.13 20.14
N GLU A 117 -2.72 70.05 20.87
CA GLU A 117 -3.68 69.69 21.92
C GLU A 117 -4.91 68.95 21.35
N ALA A 118 -5.37 69.31 20.14
CA ALA A 118 -6.47 68.63 19.47
C ALA A 118 -6.08 67.20 19.01
N GLU A 119 -4.86 67.00 18.49
CA GLU A 119 -4.33 65.68 18.13
C GLU A 119 -4.18 64.78 19.35
N GLU A 120 -3.64 65.30 20.47
CA GLU A 120 -3.47 64.52 21.69
C GLU A 120 -4.83 64.16 22.33
N ALA A 121 -5.80 65.08 22.31
CA ALA A 121 -7.17 64.81 22.75
C ALA A 121 -7.87 63.75 21.86
N ALA A 122 -7.68 63.80 20.54
CA ALA A 122 -8.20 62.80 19.62
C ALA A 122 -7.56 61.42 19.83
N ALA A 123 -6.24 61.36 20.03
CA ALA A 123 -5.52 60.13 20.34
C ALA A 123 -5.96 59.52 21.69
N ALA A 124 -6.21 60.36 22.71
CA ALA A 124 -6.74 59.92 23.99
C ALA A 124 -8.19 59.39 23.87
N ALA A 125 -9.03 59.99 23.03
CA ALA A 125 -10.37 59.49 22.72
C ALA A 125 -10.34 58.14 22.01
N ALA A 126 -9.48 57.98 20.99
CA ALA A 126 -9.30 56.72 20.28
C ALA A 126 -8.84 55.58 21.21
N ARG A 127 -7.87 55.84 22.10
CA ARG A 127 -7.42 54.85 23.11
C ARG A 127 -8.53 54.45 24.09
N ARG A 128 -9.41 55.38 24.49
CA ARG A 128 -10.58 55.07 25.32
C ARG A 128 -11.59 54.21 24.55
N GLN A 129 -11.86 54.52 23.29
CA GLN A 129 -12.74 53.75 22.42
C GLN A 129 -12.22 52.32 22.23
N GLU A 130 -10.92 52.13 21.97
CA GLU A 130 -10.28 50.81 21.91
C GLU A 130 -10.46 50.02 23.21
N GLN A 131 -10.19 50.63 24.37
CA GLN A 131 -10.36 49.96 25.68
C GLN A 131 -11.82 49.56 25.93
N THR A 132 -12.79 50.40 25.55
CA THR A 132 -14.22 50.07 25.64
C THR A 132 -14.60 48.89 24.74
N LEU A 133 -14.13 48.86 23.49
CA LEU A 133 -14.43 47.80 22.53
C LEU A 133 -13.71 46.47 22.82
N ARG A 134 -12.52 46.51 23.44
CA ARG A 134 -11.81 45.32 23.94
C ARG A 134 -12.44 44.76 25.22
N GLY A 135 -13.02 45.62 26.06
CA GLY A 135 -13.74 45.21 27.28
C GLY A 135 -15.15 44.68 27.02
N ALA A 136 -15.78 45.08 25.91
CA ALA A 136 -17.07 44.59 25.47
C ALA A 136 -16.95 43.21 24.80
N THR A 137 -17.76 42.24 25.25
CA THR A 137 -17.85 40.91 24.66
C THR A 137 -19.14 40.71 23.87
N MET A 138 -19.10 39.85 22.86
CA MET A 138 -20.25 39.37 22.10
C MET A 138 -20.19 37.85 21.94
N GLU A 139 -21.33 37.21 21.78
CA GLU A 139 -21.44 35.80 21.39
C GLU A 139 -21.94 35.70 19.95
N VAL A 140 -21.35 34.79 19.19
CA VAL A 140 -21.66 34.57 17.77
C VAL A 140 -22.11 33.13 17.58
N GLN A 141 -23.20 32.94 16.83
CA GLN A 141 -23.83 31.62 16.63
C GLN A 141 -23.22 30.82 15.47
N ARG A 142 -22.39 31.45 14.61
CA ARG A 142 -21.81 30.87 13.39
C ARG A 142 -20.39 31.40 13.13
N GLY A 143 -19.62 30.67 12.34
CA GLY A 143 -18.27 31.06 11.90
C GLY A 143 -17.17 30.80 12.93
N GLN A 144 -15.98 31.37 12.70
CA GLN A 144 -14.75 31.08 13.45
C GLN A 144 -14.81 31.42 14.96
N PHE A 145 -15.86 32.14 15.38
CA PHE A 145 -16.10 32.57 16.77
C PHE A 145 -17.25 31.80 17.45
N GLN A 146 -17.81 30.76 16.80
CA GLN A 146 -18.96 30.02 17.30
C GLN A 146 -18.73 29.46 18.71
N GLY A 147 -19.69 29.71 19.62
CA GLY A 147 -19.70 29.15 20.97
C GLY A 147 -18.61 29.69 21.90
N ARG A 148 -18.00 30.84 21.57
CA ARG A 148 -17.01 31.52 22.43
C ARG A 148 -17.40 33.00 22.61
N PRO A 149 -17.33 33.56 23.83
CA PRO A 149 -17.43 35.01 24.01
C PRO A 149 -16.15 35.67 23.48
N VAL A 150 -16.29 36.56 22.51
CA VAL A 150 -15.18 37.26 21.83
C VAL A 150 -15.32 38.77 21.98
N SER A 151 -14.21 39.52 21.97
CA SER A 151 -14.31 40.98 22.12
C SER A 151 -14.82 41.64 20.84
N VAL A 152 -15.53 42.76 20.98
CA VAL A 152 -16.03 43.54 19.83
C VAL A 152 -14.85 44.03 18.96
N TRP A 153 -13.72 44.34 19.61
CA TRP A 153 -12.48 44.70 18.92
C TRP A 153 -11.90 43.57 18.06
N ASP A 154 -11.78 42.35 18.59
CA ASP A 154 -11.22 41.21 17.84
C ASP A 154 -12.09 40.86 16.63
N VAL A 155 -13.41 41.06 16.74
CA VAL A 155 -14.36 40.92 15.63
C VAL A 155 -14.20 42.02 14.58
N LEU A 156 -14.04 43.29 14.99
CA LEU A 156 -13.81 44.42 14.07
C LEU A 156 -12.54 44.25 13.21
N PHE A 157 -11.49 43.66 13.78
CA PHE A 157 -10.22 43.41 13.09
C PHE A 157 -10.13 42.01 12.45
N SER A 158 -11.23 41.25 12.43
CA SER A 158 -11.28 39.90 11.86
C SER A 158 -11.35 39.86 10.32
N SER A 159 -11.31 38.64 9.78
CA SER A 159 -11.56 38.29 8.37
C SER A 159 -12.89 38.83 7.82
N TYR A 160 -13.94 38.96 8.64
CA TYR A 160 -15.29 39.32 8.19
C TYR A 160 -15.46 40.75 7.66
N LEU A 161 -14.55 41.67 8.00
CA LEU A 161 -14.64 43.09 7.64
C LEU A 161 -13.48 43.52 6.74
N SER A 162 -13.80 44.33 5.72
CA SER A 162 -12.79 45.15 5.04
C SER A 162 -12.37 46.33 5.92
N GLU A 163 -11.16 46.84 5.68
CA GLU A 163 -10.61 48.02 6.35
C GLU A 163 -11.58 49.22 6.24
N ALA A 164 -12.00 49.58 5.01
CA ALA A 164 -12.97 50.67 4.80
C ALA A 164 -14.30 50.50 5.56
N ARG A 165 -14.80 49.26 5.73
CA ARG A 165 -16.05 48.99 6.48
C ARG A 165 -15.81 49.04 8.00
N ARG A 166 -14.63 48.60 8.46
CA ARG A 166 -14.20 48.73 9.85
C ARG A 166 -14.07 50.20 10.23
N ASP A 167 -13.43 51.00 9.38
CA ASP A 167 -13.22 52.43 9.61
C ASP A 167 -14.55 53.20 9.62
N GLU A 168 -15.49 52.85 8.72
CA GLU A 168 -16.86 53.38 8.76
C GLU A 168 -17.55 53.10 10.11
N LEU A 169 -17.49 51.86 10.60
CA LEU A 169 -18.10 51.45 11.87
C LEU A 169 -17.42 52.11 13.08
N LEU A 170 -16.09 52.20 13.08
CA LEU A 170 -15.30 52.86 14.12
C LEU A 170 -15.59 54.37 14.15
N ALA A 171 -15.66 55.04 13.00
CA ALA A 171 -15.99 56.46 12.91
C ALA A 171 -17.43 56.76 13.37
N ARG A 172 -18.40 55.92 12.98
CA ARG A 172 -19.80 56.06 13.42
C ARG A 172 -19.99 55.81 14.92
N HIS A 173 -19.21 54.88 15.49
CA HIS A 173 -19.19 54.67 16.94
C HIS A 173 -18.50 55.84 17.68
N ALA A 174 -17.37 56.33 17.16
CA ALA A 174 -16.65 57.49 17.72
C ALA A 174 -17.52 58.76 17.74
N ALA A 175 -18.32 58.98 16.70
CA ALA A 175 -19.28 60.08 16.60
C ALA A 175 -20.54 59.91 17.49
N GLY A 176 -20.66 58.82 18.25
CA GLY A 176 -21.84 58.51 19.06
C GLY A 176 -23.11 58.16 18.26
N ALA A 177 -23.01 58.08 16.93
CA ALA A 177 -24.12 57.79 16.02
C ALA A 177 -24.46 56.28 15.94
N LEU A 178 -23.68 55.43 16.61
CA LEU A 178 -23.88 53.99 16.70
C LEU A 178 -23.57 53.54 18.13
N GLY A 179 -24.58 53.10 18.89
CA GLY A 179 -24.38 52.60 20.25
C GLY A 179 -23.59 51.29 20.28
N LEU A 180 -22.97 50.96 21.42
CA LEU A 180 -22.28 49.66 21.57
C LEU A 180 -23.20 48.46 21.29
N PRO A 181 -24.47 48.41 21.77
CA PRO A 181 -25.39 47.32 21.43
C PRO A 181 -25.73 47.25 19.94
N ASP A 182 -25.88 48.40 19.27
CA ASP A 182 -26.19 48.47 17.84
C ASP A 182 -24.99 48.02 17.00
N LEU A 183 -23.77 48.38 17.41
CA LEU A 183 -22.53 47.91 16.82
C LEU A 183 -22.41 46.39 16.93
N VAL A 184 -22.68 45.81 18.11
CA VAL A 184 -22.73 44.35 18.30
C VAL A 184 -23.76 43.73 17.34
N ALA A 185 -24.99 44.26 17.27
CA ALA A 185 -26.03 43.74 16.38
C ALA A 185 -25.66 43.79 14.89
N VAL A 186 -25.04 44.89 14.44
CA VAL A 186 -24.54 45.04 13.06
C VAL A 186 -23.42 44.04 12.76
N LEU A 187 -22.51 43.82 13.70
CA LEU A 187 -21.40 42.87 13.56
C LEU A 187 -21.89 41.42 13.55
N THR A 188 -22.76 41.01 14.48
CA THR A 188 -23.37 39.67 14.50
C THR A 188 -24.08 39.40 13.18
N ARG A 189 -24.91 40.34 12.69
CA ARG A 189 -25.61 40.22 11.41
C ARG A 189 -24.64 40.11 10.23
N LEU A 190 -23.56 40.89 10.20
CA LEU A 190 -22.54 40.80 9.15
C LEU A 190 -21.83 39.43 9.16
N ILE A 191 -21.53 38.86 10.33
CA ILE A 191 -20.96 37.51 10.42
C ILE A 191 -21.96 36.47 9.91
N GLU A 192 -23.23 36.55 10.31
CA GLU A 192 -24.26 35.62 9.83
C GLU A 192 -24.47 35.71 8.30
N GLU A 193 -24.56 36.92 7.74
CA GLU A 193 -24.69 37.13 6.28
C GLU A 193 -23.44 36.67 5.52
N THR A 194 -22.23 36.86 6.06
CA THR A 194 -20.98 36.42 5.42
C THR A 194 -20.76 34.92 5.52
N GLU A 195 -21.07 34.28 6.65
CA GLU A 195 -21.04 32.82 6.82
C GLU A 195 -22.13 32.13 5.98
N GLU A 196 -23.34 32.69 5.88
CA GLU A 196 -24.38 32.14 5.00
C GLU A 196 -23.97 32.26 3.52
N ARG A 197 -23.21 33.28 3.14
CA ARG A 197 -22.62 33.39 1.80
C ARG A 197 -21.48 32.38 1.60
N LEU A 198 -20.54 32.27 2.53
CA LEU A 198 -19.39 31.37 2.43
C LEU A 198 -19.77 29.88 2.48
N SER A 199 -20.83 29.52 3.20
CA SER A 199 -21.39 28.16 3.20
C SER A 199 -22.12 27.80 1.89
N LYS A 200 -22.56 28.80 1.12
CA LYS A 200 -23.09 28.63 -0.25
C LYS A 200 -22.00 28.58 -1.33
N VAL A 201 -20.78 29.01 -1.02
CA VAL A 201 -19.64 28.92 -1.95
C VAL A 201 -18.90 27.60 -1.71
N SER A 202 -19.01 26.70 -2.68
CA SER A 202 -18.49 25.34 -2.58
C SER A 202 -17.62 24.95 -3.78
N PHE A 203 -16.48 24.33 -3.45
CA PHE A 203 -15.50 23.80 -4.39
C PHE A 203 -15.78 22.33 -4.70
N ARG A 204 -15.32 21.83 -5.84
CA ARG A 204 -15.38 20.40 -6.15
C ARG A 204 -14.24 19.67 -5.43
N GLY A 205 -14.58 18.81 -4.47
CA GLY A 205 -13.64 17.86 -3.87
C GLY A 205 -13.59 16.53 -4.62
N LEU A 206 -13.06 15.50 -3.96
CA LEU A 206 -12.81 14.18 -4.56
C LEU A 206 -14.09 13.40 -4.88
N ARG A 207 -15.10 13.48 -4.00
CA ARG A 207 -16.42 12.82 -4.15
C ARG A 207 -17.60 13.73 -3.80
N ARG A 208 -17.39 14.75 -2.97
CA ARG A 208 -18.41 15.72 -2.55
C ARG A 208 -17.95 17.16 -2.81
N GLN A 209 -18.86 18.11 -2.69
CA GLN A 209 -18.50 19.53 -2.65
C GLN A 209 -17.97 19.92 -1.26
N VAL A 210 -17.05 20.88 -1.21
CA VAL A 210 -16.35 21.34 0.00
C VAL A 210 -16.59 22.83 0.16
N SER A 211 -17.08 23.29 1.32
CA SER A 211 -17.34 24.72 1.52
C SER A 211 -16.05 25.54 1.67
N ALA A 212 -16.12 26.82 1.33
CA ALA A 212 -15.02 27.75 1.57
C ALA A 212 -14.64 27.84 3.07
N SER A 213 -15.62 27.74 3.97
CA SER A 213 -15.41 27.72 5.42
C SER A 213 -14.65 26.48 5.92
N GLU A 214 -14.87 25.33 5.29
CA GLU A 214 -14.17 24.09 5.63
C GLU A 214 -12.71 24.15 5.17
N LEU A 215 -12.45 24.62 3.95
CA LEU A 215 -11.08 24.83 3.46
C LEU A 215 -10.30 25.86 4.31
N HIS A 216 -10.99 26.86 4.89
CA HIS A 216 -10.37 27.77 5.85
C HIS A 216 -10.05 27.09 7.20
N THR A 217 -10.97 26.28 7.72
CA THR A 217 -10.80 25.52 8.97
C THR A 217 -9.70 24.46 8.84
N SER A 218 -9.52 23.89 7.65
CA SER A 218 -8.39 23.04 7.26
C SER A 218 -7.09 23.80 6.94
N GLY A 219 -7.04 25.12 7.14
CA GLY A 219 -5.83 25.93 6.92
C GLY A 219 -5.36 26.04 5.45
N ILE A 220 -6.20 25.65 4.49
CA ILE A 220 -5.89 25.65 3.05
C ILE A 220 -6.16 27.04 2.45
N LEU A 221 -7.25 27.70 2.86
CA LEU A 221 -7.55 29.07 2.49
C LEU A 221 -7.14 30.05 3.60
N GLY A 222 -6.28 31.01 3.25
CA GLY A 222 -5.95 32.12 4.14
C GLY A 222 -7.14 33.08 4.36
N PRO A 223 -7.18 33.80 5.50
CA PRO A 223 -8.30 34.67 5.87
C PRO A 223 -8.58 35.78 4.84
N GLU A 224 -7.54 36.27 4.16
CA GLU A 224 -7.66 37.26 3.09
C GLU A 224 -8.33 36.69 1.83
N THR A 225 -7.93 35.49 1.41
CA THR A 225 -8.52 34.85 0.21
C THR A 225 -9.98 34.44 0.47
N LEU A 226 -10.31 34.04 1.70
CA LEU A 226 -11.69 33.82 2.11
C LEU A 226 -12.51 35.13 2.09
N ARG A 227 -11.92 36.24 2.54
CA ARG A 227 -12.54 37.57 2.48
C ARG A 227 -12.77 38.03 1.03
N ASP A 228 -11.80 37.83 0.14
CA ASP A 228 -11.91 38.16 -1.29
C ASP A 228 -13.04 37.35 -1.96
N LEU A 229 -13.09 36.05 -1.69
CA LEU A 229 -14.13 35.14 -2.17
C LEU A 229 -15.51 35.54 -1.65
N ALA A 230 -15.61 35.95 -0.39
CA ALA A 230 -16.85 36.49 0.17
C ALA A 230 -17.24 37.80 -0.55
N GLN A 231 -16.32 38.75 -0.69
CA GLN A 231 -16.59 40.06 -1.31
C GLN A 231 -16.84 39.98 -2.82
N GLY A 232 -16.49 38.86 -3.46
CA GLY A 232 -16.61 38.67 -4.91
C GLY A 232 -15.50 39.34 -5.71
N THR A 233 -14.37 39.69 -5.07
CA THR A 233 -13.19 40.28 -5.72
C THR A 233 -12.31 39.21 -6.38
N LYS A 234 -12.38 37.96 -5.90
CA LYS A 234 -11.81 36.77 -6.56
C LYS A 234 -12.91 35.82 -6.97
N THR A 235 -12.77 35.20 -8.14
CA THR A 235 -13.70 34.16 -8.60
C THR A 235 -13.37 32.79 -8.01
N LEU A 236 -14.36 31.90 -7.97
CA LEU A 236 -14.14 30.51 -7.52
C LEU A 236 -13.13 29.78 -8.42
N GLN A 237 -13.10 30.10 -9.72
CA GLN A 237 -12.15 29.50 -10.66
C GLN A 237 -10.72 29.95 -10.38
N GLU A 238 -10.48 31.25 -10.14
CA GLU A 238 -9.16 31.76 -9.73
C GLU A 238 -8.64 31.05 -8.47
N VAL A 239 -9.48 30.92 -7.45
CA VAL A 239 -9.09 30.27 -6.18
C VAL A 239 -8.88 28.76 -6.35
N THR A 240 -9.58 28.11 -7.28
CA THR A 240 -9.39 26.67 -7.58
C THR A 240 -8.08 26.41 -8.35
N GLU A 241 -7.68 27.33 -9.23
CA GLU A 241 -6.43 27.22 -10.01
C GLU A 241 -5.18 27.63 -9.22
N MET A 242 -5.31 28.16 -8.00
CA MET A 242 -4.16 28.36 -7.09
C MET A 242 -3.55 27.02 -6.71
N ASP A 243 -2.26 26.78 -7.02
CA ASP A 243 -1.54 25.54 -6.70
C ASP A 243 -1.66 25.12 -5.22
N SER A 244 -1.68 26.11 -4.31
CA SER A 244 -1.85 25.90 -2.87
C SER A 244 -3.20 25.33 -2.49
N VAL A 245 -4.24 25.49 -3.31
CA VAL A 245 -5.60 24.97 -3.10
C VAL A 245 -5.82 23.70 -3.92
N LYS A 246 -5.40 23.71 -5.19
CA LYS A 246 -5.49 22.59 -6.14
C LYS A 246 -4.84 21.31 -5.60
N ARG A 247 -3.69 21.45 -4.92
CA ARG A 247 -3.00 20.37 -4.18
C ARG A 247 -3.91 19.63 -3.19
N TYR A 248 -4.84 20.32 -2.54
CA TYR A 248 -5.70 19.72 -1.51
C TYR A 248 -7.06 19.27 -2.05
N LEU A 249 -7.59 19.94 -3.08
CA LEU A 249 -8.84 19.53 -3.75
C LEU A 249 -8.63 18.31 -4.67
N GLU A 250 -7.63 18.35 -5.55
CA GLU A 250 -7.38 17.31 -6.56
C GLU A 250 -6.18 16.42 -6.24
N GLY A 251 -5.12 17.00 -5.66
CA GLY A 251 -3.83 16.35 -5.47
C GLY A 251 -2.76 16.82 -6.46
N THR A 252 -1.55 16.27 -6.34
CA THR A 252 -0.37 16.62 -7.16
C THR A 252 -0.06 15.59 -8.26
N SER A 253 -1.09 14.87 -8.73
CA SER A 253 -1.04 13.65 -9.56
C SER A 253 -0.42 12.42 -8.88
N CYS A 254 -1.09 11.27 -9.07
CA CYS A 254 -0.55 9.93 -8.83
C CYS A 254 0.24 9.42 -10.05
N ILE A 255 0.84 8.23 -9.94
CA ILE A 255 1.34 7.45 -11.08
C ILE A 255 0.14 7.01 -11.91
N ALA A 256 -0.07 7.63 -13.07
CA ALA A 256 -1.28 7.49 -13.90
C ALA A 256 -1.22 6.29 -14.87
N GLY A 257 -0.03 5.89 -15.29
CA GLY A 257 0.17 4.87 -16.32
C GLY A 257 1.63 4.52 -16.52
N VAL A 258 1.91 3.79 -17.60
CA VAL A 258 3.28 3.48 -18.04
C VAL A 258 3.55 4.02 -19.44
N LEU A 259 4.83 4.36 -19.69
CA LEU A 259 5.38 4.54 -21.03
C LEU A 259 6.17 3.27 -21.37
N VAL A 260 5.87 2.66 -22.52
CA VAL A 260 6.47 1.40 -22.95
C VAL A 260 7.20 1.59 -24.27
N PRO A 261 8.46 1.18 -24.42
CA PRO A 261 9.19 1.29 -25.67
C PRO A 261 8.45 0.55 -26.80
N ALA A 262 8.19 1.26 -27.90
CA ALA A 262 7.54 0.70 -29.07
C ALA A 262 8.40 -0.42 -29.67
N LYS A 263 7.76 -1.49 -30.16
CA LYS A 263 8.46 -2.62 -30.79
C LYS A 263 9.00 -2.28 -32.18
N ASP A 264 8.32 -1.36 -32.86
CA ASP A 264 8.51 -1.12 -34.30
C ASP A 264 9.46 0.05 -34.59
N GLU A 265 9.67 0.96 -33.63
CA GLU A 265 10.54 2.14 -33.75
C GLU A 265 11.39 2.36 -32.48
N PRO A 266 12.73 2.25 -32.55
CA PRO A 266 13.61 2.57 -31.43
C PRO A 266 13.48 4.03 -30.99
N GLY A 267 13.29 4.26 -29.69
CA GLY A 267 13.15 5.60 -29.09
C GLY A 267 11.71 6.11 -28.99
N ARG A 268 10.75 5.53 -29.71
CA ARG A 268 9.32 5.85 -29.55
C ARG A 268 8.73 5.16 -28.31
N GLN A 269 7.92 5.88 -27.55
CA GLN A 269 7.24 5.37 -26.35
C GLN A 269 5.71 5.29 -26.58
N GLU A 270 5.09 4.17 -26.22
CA GLU A 270 3.64 3.95 -26.20
C GLU A 270 3.07 4.27 -24.81
N LYS A 271 2.13 5.22 -24.74
CA LYS A 271 1.37 5.56 -23.53
C LYS A 271 0.24 4.56 -23.33
N MET A 272 0.15 3.94 -22.14
CA MET A 272 -0.95 3.02 -21.80
C MET A 272 -1.35 3.10 -20.31
N SER A 273 -2.59 2.70 -20.01
CA SER A 273 -3.05 2.58 -18.62
C SER A 273 -2.36 1.40 -17.91
N ILE A 274 -2.32 1.45 -16.58
CA ILE A 274 -1.71 0.39 -15.75
C ILE A 274 -2.41 -0.95 -15.98
N TYR A 275 -3.73 -0.94 -16.11
CA TYR A 275 -4.55 -2.11 -16.40
C TYR A 275 -4.28 -2.68 -17.81
N GLN A 276 -4.14 -1.81 -18.83
CA GLN A 276 -3.74 -2.25 -20.17
C GLN A 276 -2.34 -2.87 -20.19
N ALA A 277 -1.40 -2.32 -19.41
CA ALA A 277 -0.06 -2.87 -19.28
C ALA A 277 -0.05 -4.23 -18.58
N MET A 278 -0.96 -4.46 -17.62
CA MET A 278 -1.20 -5.77 -17.01
C MET A 278 -1.67 -6.80 -18.05
N TRP A 279 -2.74 -6.47 -18.79
CA TRP A 279 -3.32 -7.38 -19.79
C TRP A 279 -2.41 -7.66 -21.00
N LYS A 280 -1.56 -6.70 -21.39
CA LYS A 280 -0.50 -6.90 -22.38
C LYS A 280 0.70 -7.70 -21.85
N GLY A 281 0.72 -8.10 -20.57
CA GLY A 281 1.83 -8.82 -19.94
C GLY A 281 3.10 -7.98 -19.77
N VAL A 282 2.97 -6.65 -19.77
CA VAL A 282 4.07 -5.70 -19.60
C VAL A 282 4.32 -5.44 -18.10
N LEU A 283 3.25 -5.30 -17.32
CA LEU A 283 3.29 -5.31 -15.86
C LEU A 283 2.80 -6.66 -15.32
N ARG A 284 3.36 -7.10 -14.19
CA ARG A 284 2.85 -8.25 -13.44
C ARG A 284 1.52 -7.88 -12.77
N PRO A 285 0.54 -8.81 -12.66
CA PRO A 285 -0.75 -8.52 -12.03
C PRO A 285 -0.65 -7.89 -10.64
N GLY A 286 0.22 -8.43 -9.77
CA GLY A 286 0.45 -7.85 -8.43
C GLY A 286 0.96 -6.40 -8.47
N THR A 287 1.95 -6.10 -9.32
CA THR A 287 2.49 -4.72 -9.46
C THR A 287 1.43 -3.76 -10.02
N ALA A 288 0.63 -4.21 -10.99
CA ALA A 288 -0.43 -3.41 -11.58
C ALA A 288 -1.57 -3.13 -10.60
N LEU A 289 -2.03 -4.16 -9.87
CA LEU A 289 -3.07 -4.04 -8.83
C LEU A 289 -2.66 -3.03 -7.75
N VAL A 290 -1.44 -3.15 -7.21
CA VAL A 290 -0.93 -2.25 -6.17
C VAL A 290 -0.88 -0.79 -6.63
N LEU A 291 -0.54 -0.52 -7.88
CA LEU A 291 -0.56 0.83 -8.43
C LEU A 291 -1.99 1.35 -8.69
N LEU A 292 -2.92 0.48 -9.11
CA LEU A 292 -4.34 0.83 -9.30
C LEU A 292 -5.06 1.08 -7.96
N GLU A 293 -4.74 0.31 -6.91
CA GLU A 293 -5.18 0.56 -5.53
C GLU A 293 -4.69 1.93 -5.05
N ALA A 294 -3.43 2.28 -5.32
CA ALA A 294 -2.90 3.61 -5.02
C ALA A 294 -3.60 4.73 -5.81
N GLN A 295 -4.01 4.50 -7.07
CA GLN A 295 -4.86 5.45 -7.81
C GLN A 295 -6.23 5.62 -7.13
N ALA A 296 -6.93 4.52 -6.84
CA ALA A 296 -8.23 4.54 -6.17
C ALA A 296 -8.18 5.23 -4.81
N ALA A 297 -7.19 4.89 -3.97
CA ALA A 297 -6.99 5.47 -2.64
C ALA A 297 -6.49 6.93 -2.64
N THR A 298 -5.98 7.44 -3.76
CA THR A 298 -5.59 8.86 -3.94
C THR A 298 -6.63 9.69 -4.66
N GLY A 299 -7.78 9.11 -5.02
CA GLY A 299 -8.96 9.83 -5.46
C GLY A 299 -9.61 9.28 -6.72
N PHE A 300 -8.85 8.78 -7.70
CA PHE A 300 -9.42 8.43 -9.01
C PHE A 300 -8.57 7.38 -9.72
N VAL A 301 -9.24 6.42 -10.37
CA VAL A 301 -8.62 5.60 -11.40
C VAL A 301 -8.40 6.47 -12.63
N VAL A 302 -7.20 6.44 -13.21
CA VAL A 302 -6.80 7.34 -14.30
C VAL A 302 -6.69 6.58 -15.63
N ASP A 303 -7.36 7.09 -16.66
CA ASP A 303 -7.07 6.74 -18.06
C ASP A 303 -6.10 7.81 -18.61
N PRO A 304 -4.78 7.52 -18.71
CA PRO A 304 -3.81 8.48 -19.19
C PRO A 304 -3.92 8.75 -20.71
N VAL A 305 -4.59 7.87 -21.46
CA VAL A 305 -4.75 8.01 -22.92
C VAL A 305 -5.87 8.99 -23.23
N ARG A 306 -6.97 8.95 -22.47
CA ARG A 306 -8.11 9.87 -22.61
C ARG A 306 -8.07 11.05 -21.63
N ASN A 307 -7.06 11.10 -20.75
CA ASN A 307 -6.94 12.04 -19.63
C ASN A 307 -8.21 12.10 -18.74
N LEU A 308 -8.79 10.93 -18.43
CA LEU A 308 -9.98 10.81 -17.60
C LEU A 308 -9.60 10.42 -16.17
N ARG A 309 -10.33 10.99 -15.19
CA ARG A 309 -10.26 10.65 -13.77
C ARG A 309 -11.64 10.15 -13.35
N LEU A 310 -11.72 8.88 -12.97
CA LEU A 310 -12.97 8.14 -12.77
C LEU A 310 -13.05 7.55 -11.36
N SER A 311 -14.26 7.34 -10.84
CA SER A 311 -14.48 6.41 -9.72
C SER A 311 -14.17 4.97 -10.15
N VAL A 312 -14.08 4.04 -9.20
CA VAL A 312 -13.86 2.62 -9.53
C VAL A 312 -15.02 2.06 -10.37
N GLU A 313 -16.26 2.37 -10.01
CA GLU A 313 -17.46 1.95 -10.77
C GLU A 313 -17.49 2.55 -12.19
N GLU A 314 -17.15 3.84 -12.34
CA GLU A 314 -17.06 4.52 -13.63
C GLU A 314 -15.93 3.93 -14.50
N ALA A 315 -14.79 3.59 -13.90
CA ALA A 315 -13.66 2.98 -14.60
C ALA A 315 -13.97 1.58 -15.13
N VAL A 316 -14.75 0.77 -14.39
CA VAL A 316 -15.25 -0.53 -14.85
C VAL A 316 -16.28 -0.34 -15.97
N ALA A 317 -17.25 0.56 -15.80
CA ALA A 317 -18.25 0.86 -16.83
C ALA A 317 -17.63 1.40 -18.15
N ALA A 318 -16.53 2.15 -18.05
CA ALA A 318 -15.79 2.69 -19.21
C ALA A 318 -14.77 1.69 -19.81
N GLY A 319 -14.59 0.50 -19.21
CA GLY A 319 -13.60 -0.49 -19.64
C GLY A 319 -12.14 -0.07 -19.44
N VAL A 320 -11.88 0.90 -18.56
CA VAL A 320 -10.52 1.32 -18.15
C VAL A 320 -9.91 0.27 -17.21
N VAL A 321 -10.77 -0.41 -16.45
CA VAL A 321 -10.48 -1.55 -15.56
C VAL A 321 -11.57 -2.63 -15.76
N GLY A 322 -11.25 -3.88 -15.47
CA GLY A 322 -12.19 -5.01 -15.54
C GLY A 322 -12.84 -5.34 -14.20
N GLY A 323 -13.94 -6.11 -14.26
CA GLY A 323 -14.71 -6.50 -13.09
C GLY A 323 -13.94 -7.39 -12.11
N GLU A 324 -12.93 -8.12 -12.57
CA GLU A 324 -12.16 -9.09 -11.77
C GLU A 324 -11.32 -8.46 -10.65
N ILE A 325 -11.02 -7.17 -10.73
CA ILE A 325 -10.36 -6.42 -9.64
C ILE A 325 -11.25 -5.33 -9.02
N GLN A 326 -12.54 -5.26 -9.40
CA GLN A 326 -13.47 -4.23 -8.92
C GLN A 326 -13.57 -4.20 -7.39
N GLU A 327 -13.77 -5.35 -6.73
CA GLU A 327 -13.91 -5.40 -5.27
C GLU A 327 -12.64 -4.94 -4.53
N LYS A 328 -11.46 -5.33 -5.03
CA LYS A 328 -10.17 -4.93 -4.47
C LYS A 328 -9.96 -3.42 -4.59
N LEU A 329 -10.31 -2.84 -5.74
CA LEU A 329 -10.25 -1.39 -5.94
C LEU A 329 -11.32 -0.61 -5.15
N LEU A 330 -12.53 -1.15 -4.99
CA LEU A 330 -13.56 -0.55 -4.10
C LEU A 330 -13.08 -0.52 -2.64
N SER A 331 -12.39 -1.57 -2.19
CA SER A 331 -11.77 -1.61 -0.85
C SER A 331 -10.71 -0.51 -0.66
N ALA A 332 -9.92 -0.23 -1.70
CA ALA A 332 -8.96 0.87 -1.69
C ALA A 332 -9.63 2.25 -1.83
N GLU A 333 -10.72 2.38 -2.60
CA GLU A 333 -11.50 3.62 -2.76
C GLU A 333 -12.17 4.08 -1.44
N ARG A 334 -12.40 3.16 -0.48
CA ARG A 334 -12.84 3.49 0.89
C ARG A 334 -11.84 4.37 1.65
N ALA A 335 -10.57 4.42 1.25
CA ALA A 335 -9.62 5.41 1.75
C ALA A 335 -9.97 6.87 1.37
N VAL A 336 -10.89 7.06 0.41
CA VAL A 336 -11.41 8.35 -0.06
C VAL A 336 -12.87 8.58 0.34
N THR A 337 -13.71 7.55 0.28
CA THR A 337 -15.16 7.64 0.59
C THR A 337 -15.49 7.42 2.07
N GLY A 338 -14.59 6.76 2.81
CA GLY A 338 -14.74 6.38 4.21
C GLY A 338 -14.84 4.86 4.40
N TYR A 339 -14.31 4.38 5.51
CA TYR A 339 -14.60 3.04 6.01
C TYR A 339 -15.78 3.12 6.96
N THR A 340 -16.88 2.42 6.65
CA THR A 340 -17.96 2.23 7.62
C THR A 340 -17.46 1.42 8.82
N ASP A 341 -17.51 2.01 10.02
CA ASP A 341 -17.27 1.34 11.30
C ASP A 341 -18.45 0.42 11.67
N PRO A 342 -18.26 -0.90 11.81
CA PRO A 342 -19.35 -1.84 12.12
C PRO A 342 -20.08 -1.56 13.44
N TYR A 343 -19.42 -0.91 14.41
CA TYR A 343 -19.97 -0.68 15.75
C TYR A 343 -20.77 0.62 15.86
N THR A 344 -20.41 1.64 15.08
CA THR A 344 -21.01 2.98 15.17
C THR A 344 -21.80 3.39 13.92
N GLY A 345 -21.61 2.69 12.80
CA GLY A 345 -22.14 3.06 11.48
C GLY A 345 -21.51 4.33 10.88
N GLN A 346 -20.53 4.95 11.56
CA GLN A 346 -19.89 6.17 11.11
C GLN A 346 -18.84 5.88 10.04
N GLN A 347 -18.61 6.86 9.17
CA GLN A 347 -17.50 6.82 8.21
C GLN A 347 -16.22 7.30 8.89
N ILE A 348 -15.22 6.43 8.98
CA ILE A 348 -13.91 6.72 9.56
C ILE A 348 -12.81 6.77 8.49
N SER A 349 -11.71 7.44 8.80
CA SER A 349 -10.54 7.55 7.91
C SER A 349 -9.80 6.23 7.74
N LEU A 350 -8.97 6.13 6.70
CA LEU A 350 -8.05 5.02 6.46
C LEU A 350 -7.19 4.69 7.70
N PHE A 351 -6.65 5.72 8.35
CA PHE A 351 -5.82 5.57 9.55
C PHE A 351 -6.62 5.00 10.74
N GLN A 352 -7.83 5.51 10.97
CA GLN A 352 -8.71 5.02 12.03
C GLN A 352 -9.24 3.60 11.75
N ALA A 353 -9.44 3.25 10.48
CA ALA A 353 -9.78 1.88 10.08
C ALA A 353 -8.62 0.92 10.37
N MET A 354 -7.37 1.35 10.13
CA MET A 354 -6.16 0.59 10.43
C MET A 354 -5.96 0.43 11.95
N GLN A 355 -6.23 1.47 12.75
CA GLN A 355 -6.21 1.39 14.23
C GLN A 355 -7.32 0.50 14.83
N LYS A 356 -8.34 0.15 14.05
CA LYS A 356 -9.44 -0.74 14.43
C LYS A 356 -9.38 -2.10 13.72
N ASP A 357 -8.25 -2.43 13.11
CA ASP A 357 -8.01 -3.68 12.36
C ASP A 357 -9.04 -3.98 11.25
N LEU A 358 -9.76 -2.96 10.75
CA LEU A 358 -10.69 -3.08 9.61
C LEU A 358 -9.98 -3.17 8.26
N ILE A 359 -8.66 -2.94 8.25
CA ILE A 359 -7.76 -3.03 7.10
C ILE A 359 -6.39 -3.50 7.59
N VAL A 360 -5.77 -4.42 6.85
CA VAL A 360 -4.44 -4.95 7.16
C VAL A 360 -3.41 -3.82 7.22
N ARG A 361 -2.63 -3.76 8.30
CA ARG A 361 -1.68 -2.67 8.60
C ARG A 361 -0.74 -2.34 7.42
N GLU A 362 -0.13 -3.35 6.80
CA GLU A 362 0.77 -3.18 5.65
C GLU A 362 0.07 -2.53 4.43
N HIS A 363 -1.18 -2.94 4.16
CA HIS A 363 -1.99 -2.35 3.10
C HIS A 363 -2.39 -0.90 3.45
N GLY A 364 -2.79 -0.65 4.70
CA GLY A 364 -3.10 0.70 5.19
C GLY A 364 -1.92 1.68 5.11
N ILE A 365 -0.72 1.25 5.53
CA ILE A 365 0.55 1.98 5.42
C ILE A 365 0.80 2.37 3.95
N ARG A 366 0.68 1.42 3.02
CA ARG A 366 0.89 1.64 1.59
C ARG A 366 -0.06 2.69 1.00
N LEU A 367 -1.34 2.66 1.38
CA LEU A 367 -2.32 3.62 0.91
C LEU A 367 -2.12 5.02 1.54
N LEU A 368 -1.74 5.10 2.82
CA LEU A 368 -1.41 6.36 3.50
C LEU A 368 -0.20 7.04 2.86
N GLU A 369 0.85 6.29 2.53
CA GLU A 369 2.04 6.85 1.88
C GLU A 369 1.69 7.46 0.51
N ALA A 370 0.85 6.78 -0.28
CA ALA A 370 0.37 7.30 -1.56
C ALA A 370 -0.49 8.59 -1.40
N GLN A 371 -1.34 8.68 -0.37
CA GLN A 371 -2.09 9.91 -0.09
C GLN A 371 -1.17 11.09 0.25
N ILE A 372 -0.22 10.88 1.17
CA ILE A 372 0.74 11.90 1.60
C ILE A 372 1.61 12.36 0.42
N ALA A 373 2.13 11.41 -0.37
CA ALA A 373 2.94 11.68 -1.56
C ALA A 373 2.18 12.46 -2.66
N THR A 374 0.86 12.26 -2.77
CA THR A 374 0.00 12.94 -3.76
C THR A 374 -0.67 14.21 -3.24
N GLY A 375 -0.33 14.67 -2.04
CA GLY A 375 -0.67 16.02 -1.57
C GLY A 375 -0.85 16.16 -0.06
N GLY A 376 -1.37 15.13 0.60
CA GLY A 376 -1.77 15.13 2.02
C GLY A 376 -2.77 14.00 2.33
N VAL A 377 -3.03 13.75 3.62
CA VAL A 377 -3.96 12.72 4.09
C VAL A 377 -5.39 13.07 3.69
N ILE A 378 -6.21 12.11 3.27
CA ILE A 378 -7.59 12.37 2.82
C ILE A 378 -8.58 12.35 4.00
N ASP A 379 -9.42 13.38 4.07
CA ASP A 379 -10.61 13.43 4.93
C ASP A 379 -11.81 12.83 4.16
N PRO A 380 -12.36 11.67 4.57
CA PRO A 380 -13.49 11.05 3.88
C PRO A 380 -14.85 11.71 4.15
N VAL A 381 -14.96 12.50 5.22
CA VAL A 381 -16.18 13.21 5.58
C VAL A 381 -16.30 14.46 4.69
N HIS A 382 -15.26 15.27 4.68
CA HIS A 382 -15.18 16.54 3.96
C HIS A 382 -14.58 16.43 2.55
N SER A 383 -14.20 15.23 2.11
CA SER A 383 -13.87 14.88 0.72
C SER A 383 -12.74 15.69 0.05
N HIS A 384 -11.73 16.09 0.84
CA HIS A 384 -10.51 16.75 0.36
C HIS A 384 -9.29 16.24 1.15
N ARG A 385 -8.09 16.54 0.66
CA ARG A 385 -6.85 16.29 1.42
C ARG A 385 -6.66 17.38 2.46
N VAL A 386 -6.13 17.02 3.62
CA VAL A 386 -5.77 17.95 4.69
C VAL A 386 -4.25 17.99 4.91
N PRO A 387 -3.69 19.13 5.35
CA PRO A 387 -2.33 19.20 5.88
C PRO A 387 -2.08 18.22 7.04
N VAL A 388 -0.82 17.84 7.26
CA VAL A 388 -0.43 16.87 8.30
C VAL A 388 -0.80 17.32 9.72
N ASP A 389 -0.64 18.62 10.03
CA ASP A 389 -1.01 19.18 11.34
C ASP A 389 -2.54 19.22 11.57
N VAL A 390 -3.32 19.27 10.50
CA VAL A 390 -4.79 19.17 10.53
C VAL A 390 -5.20 17.71 10.67
N ALA A 391 -4.53 16.79 9.97
CA ALA A 391 -4.74 15.35 10.10
C ALA A 391 -4.49 14.88 11.55
N TYR A 392 -3.43 15.37 12.20
CA TYR A 392 -3.18 15.14 13.63
C TYR A 392 -4.33 15.63 14.52
N ARG A 393 -4.78 16.88 14.32
CA ARG A 393 -5.91 17.47 15.09
C ARG A 393 -7.24 16.75 14.89
N ARG A 394 -7.45 16.12 13.73
CA ARG A 394 -8.66 15.33 13.40
C ARG A 394 -8.53 13.83 13.74
N GLY A 395 -7.35 13.37 14.16
CA GLY A 395 -7.08 11.95 14.42
C GLY A 395 -7.11 11.08 13.16
N TYR A 396 -6.78 11.64 11.99
CA TYR A 396 -6.63 10.93 10.72
C TYR A 396 -5.18 10.52 10.43
N PHE A 397 -4.26 10.93 11.29
CA PHE A 397 -2.83 10.60 11.25
C PHE A 397 -2.22 10.90 12.62
N ASP A 398 -1.03 10.42 12.92
CA ASP A 398 -0.30 10.74 14.15
C ASP A 398 1.22 10.81 13.96
N GLU A 399 1.94 11.27 14.99
CA GLU A 399 3.40 11.38 14.95
C GLU A 399 4.12 10.03 14.86
N GLU A 400 3.53 8.96 15.40
CA GLU A 400 4.15 7.63 15.40
C GLU A 400 4.17 7.06 13.98
N MET A 401 3.02 7.07 13.29
CA MET A 401 2.91 6.68 11.89
C MET A 401 3.72 7.59 10.97
N ASN A 402 3.85 8.88 11.29
CA ASN A 402 4.74 9.78 10.55
C ASN A 402 6.22 9.38 10.69
N ARG A 403 6.65 8.85 11.84
CA ARG A 403 8.02 8.31 12.01
C ARG A 403 8.19 7.00 11.24
N VAL A 404 7.18 6.12 11.25
CA VAL A 404 7.17 4.88 10.44
C VAL A 404 7.31 5.21 8.95
N LEU A 405 6.47 6.10 8.40
CA LEU A 405 6.53 6.48 6.98
C LEU A 405 7.77 7.31 6.59
N ALA A 406 8.46 7.93 7.56
CA ALA A 406 9.72 8.62 7.32
C ALA A 406 10.93 7.67 7.25
N ASP A 407 10.83 6.47 7.82
CA ASP A 407 11.89 5.45 7.77
C ASP A 407 11.68 4.53 6.55
N PRO A 408 12.62 4.48 5.58
CA PRO A 408 12.57 3.56 4.45
C PRO A 408 12.96 2.12 4.87
N SER A 409 12.28 1.58 5.88
CA SER A 409 12.35 0.17 6.31
C SER A 409 11.70 -0.76 5.29
N ASP A 410 11.63 -2.07 5.57
CA ASP A 410 10.95 -3.03 4.65
C ASP A 410 9.41 -2.84 4.70
N ASP A 411 8.87 -2.52 5.89
CA ASP A 411 7.44 -2.28 6.14
C ASP A 411 6.83 -1.14 5.29
N THR A 412 7.64 -0.17 4.85
CA THR A 412 7.18 0.98 4.04
C THR A 412 7.41 0.80 2.53
N LYS A 413 8.16 -0.22 2.10
CA LYS A 413 8.50 -0.46 0.69
C LYS A 413 7.44 -1.25 -0.06
N GLY A 414 6.19 -0.81 0.04
CA GLY A 414 5.01 -1.50 -0.50
C GLY A 414 4.87 -1.50 -2.03
N PHE A 415 5.76 -0.86 -2.79
CA PHE A 415 5.71 -0.73 -4.26
C PHE A 415 6.92 -1.37 -4.93
N PHE A 416 6.77 -1.85 -6.16
CA PHE A 416 7.84 -2.55 -6.89
C PHE A 416 8.19 -1.82 -8.19
N ASP A 417 9.47 -1.50 -8.40
CA ASP A 417 9.95 -0.95 -9.68
C ASP A 417 10.21 -2.09 -10.69
N PRO A 418 9.44 -2.17 -11.80
CA PRO A 418 9.66 -3.17 -12.84
C PRO A 418 11.01 -3.02 -13.57
N ASN A 419 11.68 -1.87 -13.51
CA ASN A 419 12.96 -1.64 -14.18
C ASN A 419 14.16 -2.20 -13.39
N THR A 420 14.24 -1.87 -12.09
CA THR A 420 15.36 -2.25 -11.22
C THR A 420 15.08 -3.51 -10.39
N HIS A 421 13.83 -3.95 -10.33
CA HIS A 421 13.33 -5.01 -9.44
C HIS A 421 13.52 -4.74 -7.95
N GLU A 422 13.43 -3.47 -7.56
CA GLU A 422 13.54 -3.02 -6.17
C GLU A 422 12.16 -2.82 -5.54
N ASN A 423 12.03 -3.20 -4.27
CA ASN A 423 10.95 -2.74 -3.41
C ASN A 423 11.28 -1.30 -2.98
N LEU A 424 10.32 -0.39 -3.18
CA LEU A 424 10.43 1.04 -2.98
C LEU A 424 9.20 1.56 -2.24
N THR A 425 9.36 2.72 -1.59
CA THR A 425 8.20 3.51 -1.17
C THR A 425 7.56 4.20 -2.38
N TYR A 426 6.29 4.60 -2.30
CA TYR A 426 5.58 5.34 -3.35
C TYR A 426 6.31 6.63 -3.73
N VAL A 427 6.83 7.39 -2.75
CA VAL A 427 7.62 8.61 -3.01
C VAL A 427 8.86 8.30 -3.83
N GLN A 428 9.56 7.19 -3.54
CA GLN A 428 10.72 6.76 -4.31
C GLN A 428 10.34 6.38 -5.75
N LEU A 429 9.25 5.63 -5.95
CA LEU A 429 8.78 5.27 -7.30
C LEU A 429 8.27 6.48 -8.10
N LEU A 430 7.56 7.41 -7.45
CA LEU A 430 7.06 8.66 -8.05
C LEU A 430 8.21 9.61 -8.46
N ARG A 431 9.37 9.52 -7.80
CA ARG A 431 10.61 10.23 -8.20
C ARG A 431 11.24 9.65 -9.47
N ARG A 432 10.98 8.38 -9.79
CA ARG A 432 11.41 7.69 -11.04
C ARG A 432 10.45 7.88 -12.22
N CYS A 433 9.25 8.42 -11.97
CA CYS A 433 8.26 8.70 -13.00
C CYS A 433 8.55 10.04 -13.71
N VAL A 434 8.39 10.04 -15.03
CA VAL A 434 8.47 11.25 -15.87
C VAL A 434 7.09 11.90 -15.99
N ARG A 435 7.03 13.20 -16.30
CA ARG A 435 5.76 13.86 -16.64
C ARG A 435 5.47 13.69 -18.13
N ASP A 436 4.25 13.28 -18.43
CA ASP A 436 3.72 13.31 -19.79
C ASP A 436 3.58 14.77 -20.29
N PRO A 437 4.16 15.14 -21.45
CA PRO A 437 4.09 16.52 -21.95
C PRO A 437 2.67 17.02 -22.23
N ASP A 438 1.77 16.13 -22.67
CA ASP A 438 0.41 16.51 -23.09
C ASP A 438 -0.55 16.71 -21.91
N THR A 439 -0.47 15.82 -20.91
CA THR A 439 -1.43 15.76 -19.80
C THR A 439 -0.86 16.21 -18.45
N GLY A 440 0.47 16.33 -18.33
CA GLY A 440 1.17 16.62 -17.07
C GLY A 440 1.16 15.46 -16.05
N LEU A 441 0.55 14.32 -16.38
CA LEU A 441 0.44 13.15 -15.51
C LEU A 441 1.81 12.48 -15.29
N TYR A 442 2.03 11.91 -14.12
CA TYR A 442 3.22 11.09 -13.87
C TYR A 442 3.08 9.71 -14.50
N MET A 443 4.02 9.35 -15.35
CA MET A 443 4.07 8.08 -16.06
C MET A 443 5.34 7.31 -15.70
N LEU A 444 5.20 6.03 -15.37
CA LEU A 444 6.33 5.15 -15.10
C LEU A 444 6.93 4.67 -16.43
N GLN A 445 8.10 5.17 -16.78
CA GLN A 445 8.79 4.79 -18.01
C GLN A 445 9.47 3.42 -17.83
N LEU A 446 9.15 2.47 -18.71
CA LEU A 446 9.70 1.13 -18.68
C LEU A 446 10.90 1.01 -19.62
N ALA A 447 11.94 0.33 -19.15
CA ALA A 447 13.15 0.07 -19.94
C ALA A 447 12.89 -0.99 -21.02
N GLY A 448 13.49 -0.82 -22.19
CA GLY A 448 13.39 -1.81 -23.27
C GLY A 448 14.07 -3.14 -22.92
N ARG A 449 13.63 -4.26 -23.54
CA ARG A 449 14.15 -5.62 -23.27
C ARG A 449 15.67 -5.82 -23.51
N GLY A 450 16.36 -4.83 -24.06
CA GLY A 450 17.82 -4.78 -24.23
C GLY A 450 18.53 -3.69 -23.41
N SER A 451 17.85 -2.99 -22.50
CA SER A 451 18.42 -1.86 -21.75
C SER A 451 19.62 -2.27 -20.88
N ALA A 452 20.63 -1.38 -20.80
CA ALA A 452 21.81 -1.56 -19.98
C ALA A 452 21.48 -1.82 -18.49
N VAL A 453 20.35 -1.30 -17.99
CA VAL A 453 19.84 -1.54 -16.61
C VAL A 453 19.72 -3.03 -16.30
N HIS A 454 19.17 -3.81 -17.23
CA HIS A 454 18.95 -5.25 -17.06
C HIS A 454 20.23 -6.06 -17.26
N GLN A 455 21.26 -5.49 -17.89
CA GLN A 455 22.50 -6.18 -18.26
C GLN A 455 23.69 -5.89 -17.32
N LEU A 456 23.52 -5.02 -16.32
CA LEU A 456 24.48 -4.83 -15.23
C LEU A 456 24.51 -6.06 -14.32
N SER A 457 25.71 -6.45 -13.89
CA SER A 457 25.88 -7.44 -12.84
C SER A 457 25.56 -6.86 -11.47
N GLU A 458 25.29 -7.71 -10.48
CA GLU A 458 24.87 -7.22 -9.15
C GLU A 458 26.02 -6.53 -8.41
N GLU A 459 27.28 -6.91 -8.65
CA GLU A 459 28.45 -6.22 -8.06
C GLU A 459 28.52 -4.76 -8.53
N LEU A 460 28.23 -4.51 -9.82
CA LEU A 460 28.15 -3.16 -10.37
C LEU A 460 26.95 -2.38 -9.83
N ARG A 461 25.82 -3.03 -9.56
CA ARG A 461 24.67 -2.38 -8.90
C ARG A 461 24.98 -2.02 -7.44
N CYS A 462 25.60 -2.91 -6.67
CA CYS A 462 26.03 -2.64 -5.30
C CYS A 462 26.97 -1.43 -5.25
N ALA A 463 27.99 -1.36 -6.11
CA ALA A 463 28.90 -0.22 -6.16
C ALA A 463 28.18 1.13 -6.41
N LEU A 464 27.14 1.15 -7.26
CA LEU A 464 26.30 2.34 -7.49
C LEU A 464 25.34 2.65 -6.33
N ARG A 465 24.86 1.63 -5.61
CA ARG A 465 24.01 1.78 -4.42
C ARG A 465 24.79 2.21 -3.19
N ASP A 466 26.07 1.86 -3.07
CA ASP A 466 26.93 2.20 -1.93
C ASP A 466 27.53 3.60 -2.07
N ALA A 467 27.93 3.99 -3.29
CA ALA A 467 28.44 5.33 -3.55
C ALA A 467 27.40 6.41 -3.24
N ARG A 468 27.77 7.35 -2.37
CA ARG A 468 26.97 8.53 -1.99
C ARG A 468 27.53 9.78 -2.65
N VAL A 469 26.64 10.67 -3.07
CA VAL A 469 26.94 12.02 -3.53
C VAL A 469 25.96 13.02 -2.92
N THR A 470 26.38 14.27 -2.78
CA THR A 470 25.56 15.35 -2.22
C THR A 470 25.29 16.40 -3.28
N PRO A 471 24.09 16.46 -3.88
CA PRO A 471 23.75 17.47 -4.87
C PRO A 471 23.87 18.89 -4.30
N GLY A 472 24.51 19.78 -5.06
CA GLY A 472 24.70 21.18 -4.67
C GLY A 472 23.51 22.11 -4.95
N SER A 473 22.46 21.62 -5.63
CA SER A 473 21.29 22.41 -6.06
C SER A 473 20.07 21.50 -6.30
N GLY A 474 18.87 22.08 -6.31
CA GLY A 474 17.61 21.39 -6.58
C GLY A 474 16.95 20.75 -5.35
N ALA A 475 15.91 19.93 -5.56
CA ALA A 475 15.09 19.35 -4.50
C ALA A 475 15.82 18.35 -3.57
N LEU A 476 17.06 17.96 -3.92
CA LEU A 476 17.94 17.07 -3.16
C LEU A 476 19.13 17.82 -2.55
N GLN A 477 19.13 19.16 -2.56
CA GLN A 477 20.24 19.98 -2.07
C GLN A 477 20.61 19.65 -0.62
N GLY A 478 21.88 19.31 -0.39
CA GLY A 478 22.39 18.96 0.94
C GLY A 478 22.02 17.55 1.45
N GLN A 479 21.25 16.76 0.69
CA GLN A 479 20.96 15.37 1.03
C GLN A 479 22.07 14.45 0.50
N SER A 480 22.46 13.45 1.29
CA SER A 480 23.37 12.39 0.86
C SER A 480 22.57 11.29 0.16
N VAL A 481 22.67 11.23 -1.18
CA VAL A 481 21.85 10.35 -2.03
C VAL A 481 22.75 9.35 -2.73
N SER A 482 22.29 8.13 -3.00
CA SER A 482 23.10 7.17 -3.75
C SER A 482 23.21 7.55 -5.24
N VAL A 483 24.33 7.20 -5.88
CA VAL A 483 24.52 7.38 -7.33
C VAL A 483 23.44 6.61 -8.10
N TRP A 484 23.04 5.43 -7.58
CA TRP A 484 21.91 4.65 -8.10
C TRP A 484 20.56 5.39 -8.05
N GLU A 485 20.20 6.02 -6.94
CA GLU A 485 18.95 6.79 -6.85
C GLU A 485 18.94 8.00 -7.77
N LEU A 486 20.06 8.72 -7.90
CA LEU A 486 20.18 9.85 -8.84
C LEU A 486 20.03 9.40 -10.29
N LEU A 487 20.59 8.25 -10.65
CA LEU A 487 20.55 7.72 -12.01
C LEU A 487 19.11 7.45 -12.52
N PHE A 488 18.20 7.08 -11.61
CA PHE A 488 16.78 6.86 -11.91
C PHE A 488 15.89 8.06 -11.57
N TYR A 489 16.46 9.19 -11.15
CA TYR A 489 15.72 10.42 -10.87
C TYR A 489 15.16 11.04 -12.17
N ARG A 490 13.98 11.69 -12.09
CA ARG A 490 13.16 12.07 -13.27
C ARG A 490 13.85 12.96 -14.29
N GLU A 491 14.80 13.81 -13.88
CA GLU A 491 15.57 14.73 -14.74
C GLU A 491 16.62 13.97 -15.58
N VAL A 492 16.94 12.72 -15.24
CA VAL A 492 17.84 11.87 -16.03
C VAL A 492 17.04 11.11 -17.08
N SER A 493 17.10 11.59 -18.33
CA SER A 493 16.41 10.96 -19.48
C SER A 493 16.86 9.51 -19.72
N GLU A 494 15.99 8.70 -20.33
CA GLU A 494 16.28 7.28 -20.57
C GLU A 494 17.53 7.09 -21.44
N ASP A 495 17.67 7.83 -22.54
CA ASP A 495 18.83 7.74 -23.44
C ASP A 495 20.14 8.04 -22.70
N ARG A 496 20.15 9.09 -21.87
CA ARG A 496 21.32 9.46 -21.07
C ARG A 496 21.61 8.42 -20.00
N ARG A 497 20.59 7.85 -19.36
CA ARG A 497 20.71 6.73 -18.42
C ARG A 497 21.31 5.49 -19.08
N GLN A 498 20.86 5.14 -20.28
CA GLN A 498 21.40 4.02 -21.06
C GLN A 498 22.85 4.26 -21.48
N GLU A 499 23.19 5.47 -21.96
CA GLU A 499 24.57 5.84 -22.31
C GLU A 499 25.50 5.70 -21.10
N LEU A 500 25.16 6.33 -19.98
CA LEU A 500 25.95 6.32 -18.74
C LEU A 500 26.16 4.89 -18.22
N LEU A 501 25.11 4.07 -18.20
CA LEU A 501 25.20 2.67 -17.78
C LEU A 501 26.01 1.79 -18.74
N SER A 502 25.91 2.03 -20.05
CA SER A 502 26.72 1.29 -21.03
C SER A 502 28.22 1.60 -20.87
N ARG A 503 28.56 2.88 -20.64
CA ARG A 503 29.94 3.34 -20.41
C ARG A 503 30.52 2.83 -19.10
N TYR A 504 29.72 2.84 -18.03
CA TYR A 504 30.08 2.28 -16.73
C TYR A 504 30.33 0.76 -16.83
N ARG A 505 29.42 0.01 -17.47
CA ARG A 505 29.57 -1.44 -17.71
C ARG A 505 30.79 -1.78 -18.58
N ALA A 506 31.14 -0.91 -19.53
CA ALA A 506 32.35 -1.04 -20.35
C ALA A 506 33.65 -0.68 -19.60
N GLY A 507 33.58 -0.23 -18.33
CA GLY A 507 34.74 0.21 -17.56
C GLY A 507 35.33 1.55 -18.01
N THR A 508 34.61 2.32 -18.84
CA THR A 508 35.06 3.60 -19.43
C THR A 508 34.63 4.84 -18.63
N LEU A 509 34.00 4.62 -17.47
CA LEU A 509 33.49 5.63 -16.55
C LEU A 509 33.57 5.06 -15.14
N THR A 510 34.11 5.79 -14.16
CA THR A 510 34.10 5.35 -12.75
C THR A 510 32.79 5.72 -12.06
N VAL A 511 32.54 5.15 -10.87
CA VAL A 511 31.35 5.51 -10.06
C VAL A 511 31.39 6.97 -9.63
N GLU A 512 32.58 7.49 -9.35
CA GLU A 512 32.82 8.88 -8.92
C GLU A 512 32.56 9.86 -10.07
N GLU A 513 33.05 9.55 -11.27
CA GLU A 513 32.80 10.32 -12.50
C GLU A 513 31.32 10.30 -12.89
N LEU A 514 30.65 9.15 -12.73
CA LEU A 514 29.21 9.03 -12.94
C LEU A 514 28.41 9.89 -11.96
N GLY A 515 28.73 9.83 -10.66
CA GLY A 515 28.10 10.65 -9.62
C GLY A 515 28.29 12.15 -9.84
N ALA A 516 29.48 12.58 -10.25
CA ALA A 516 29.78 13.95 -10.64
C ALA A 516 28.98 14.38 -11.89
N THR A 517 28.90 13.51 -12.90
CA THR A 517 28.14 13.78 -14.13
C THR A 517 26.64 13.96 -13.84
N LEU A 518 26.05 13.07 -13.03
CA LEU A 518 24.64 13.17 -12.63
C LEU A 518 24.36 14.44 -11.81
N THR A 519 25.27 14.80 -10.90
CA THR A 519 25.15 16.04 -10.11
C THR A 519 25.24 17.29 -10.99
N SER A 520 26.09 17.28 -12.03
CA SER A 520 26.17 18.38 -13.01
C SER A 520 24.93 18.50 -13.88
N LEU A 521 24.27 17.40 -14.24
CA LEU A 521 23.04 17.43 -15.04
C LEU A 521 21.90 18.10 -14.25
N LEU A 522 21.74 17.75 -12.98
CA LEU A 522 20.73 18.34 -12.08
C LEU A 522 20.92 19.85 -11.86
N ALA A 523 22.16 20.35 -12.00
CA ALA A 523 22.45 21.78 -11.90
C ALA A 523 22.19 22.56 -13.22
N GLN A 524 22.23 21.89 -14.38
CA GLN A 524 22.09 22.52 -15.69
C GLN A 524 20.63 22.70 -16.12
N ASP A 525 19.78 21.70 -15.88
CA ASP A 525 18.37 21.69 -16.35
C ASP A 525 17.54 22.85 -15.74
N GLN A 526 17.89 23.29 -14.53
CA GLN A 526 17.22 24.41 -13.86
C GLN A 526 17.60 25.80 -14.40
N ALA A 527 18.66 25.92 -15.21
CA ALA A 527 19.01 27.18 -15.86
C ALA A 527 18.12 27.46 -17.08
N GLU A 528 17.62 26.42 -17.77
CA GLU A 528 16.72 26.58 -18.94
C GLU A 528 15.24 26.71 -18.54
N ALA A 529 14.83 26.08 -17.43
CA ALA A 529 13.46 26.09 -16.91
C ALA A 529 12.91 27.49 -16.55
N GLY A 530 13.78 28.51 -16.46
CA GLY A 530 13.41 29.90 -16.19
C GLY A 530 12.91 30.71 -17.39
N SER A 531 12.79 30.12 -18.59
CA SER A 531 12.37 30.84 -19.81
C SER A 531 11.07 30.28 -20.41
N PRO A 532 10.05 31.11 -20.72
CA PRO A 532 8.83 30.64 -21.37
C PRO A 532 9.09 30.31 -22.85
N ARG A 533 8.80 29.08 -23.27
CA ARG A 533 8.84 28.68 -24.68
C ARG A 533 7.72 29.40 -25.46
N PRO A 534 7.99 30.02 -26.62
CA PRO A 534 6.98 30.71 -27.42
C PRO A 534 6.00 29.72 -28.09
N ASP A 535 4.78 30.18 -28.37
CA ASP A 535 3.72 29.38 -29.01
C ASP A 535 4.19 28.89 -30.41
N PRO A 536 4.16 27.56 -30.71
CA PRO A 536 4.53 27.04 -32.02
C PRO A 536 3.73 27.65 -33.18
N ARG A 537 2.53 28.19 -32.94
CA ARG A 537 1.72 28.91 -33.93
C ARG A 537 2.33 30.26 -34.33
N GLU A 538 3.02 30.94 -33.43
CA GLU A 538 3.73 32.20 -33.75
C GLU A 538 5.00 31.91 -34.54
N ALA A 539 5.76 30.88 -34.14
CA ALA A 539 6.95 30.43 -34.84
C ALA A 539 6.67 30.05 -36.31
N LEU A 540 5.57 29.33 -36.58
CA LEU A 540 5.16 28.95 -37.95
C LEU A 540 4.59 30.11 -38.78
N ARG A 541 4.11 31.20 -38.16
CA ARG A 541 3.68 32.42 -38.85
C ARG A 541 4.85 33.34 -39.20
N ALA A 542 5.91 33.34 -38.40
CA ALA A 542 7.14 34.07 -38.68
C ALA A 542 8.01 33.40 -39.78
N ALA A 543 7.93 32.07 -39.89
CA ALA A 543 8.65 31.30 -40.90
C ALA A 543 8.08 31.46 -42.31
N THR A 544 8.95 31.55 -43.33
CA THR A 544 8.55 31.62 -44.76
C THR A 544 9.29 30.59 -45.62
N MET A 545 8.70 30.23 -46.77
CA MET A 545 9.26 29.31 -47.77
C MET A 545 9.08 29.81 -49.22
N GLU A 546 9.88 29.29 -50.16
CA GLU A 546 9.68 29.52 -51.59
C GLU A 546 8.80 28.41 -52.19
N VAL A 547 7.65 28.78 -52.75
CA VAL A 547 6.74 27.86 -53.46
C VAL A 547 6.87 28.09 -54.96
N LYS A 548 7.20 27.04 -55.72
CA LYS A 548 7.56 27.14 -57.16
C LYS A 548 6.40 26.83 -58.11
N VAL A 549 5.41 26.04 -57.67
CA VAL A 549 4.30 25.50 -58.47
C VAL A 549 2.96 25.82 -57.76
N GLY A 550 1.85 25.80 -58.49
CA GLY A 550 0.50 25.98 -57.93
C GLY A 550 0.11 27.42 -57.57
N ARG A 551 -1.06 27.57 -56.95
CA ARG A 551 -1.76 28.84 -56.66
C ARG A 551 -1.10 29.72 -55.59
N LEU A 552 -0.14 29.17 -54.82
CA LEU A 552 0.60 29.89 -53.78
C LEU A 552 2.03 30.27 -54.20
N ARG A 553 2.35 30.24 -55.50
CA ARG A 553 3.70 30.52 -56.01
C ARG A 553 4.25 31.88 -55.54
N GLY A 554 5.38 31.87 -54.84
CA GLY A 554 6.01 33.07 -54.27
C GLY A 554 7.34 32.79 -53.57
N ARG A 555 8.18 33.82 -53.43
CA ARG A 555 9.55 33.72 -52.86
C ARG A 555 9.64 33.73 -51.33
N ALA A 556 8.55 34.06 -50.63
CA ALA A 556 8.49 34.17 -49.17
C ALA A 556 7.05 33.99 -48.67
N VAL A 557 6.48 32.80 -48.87
CA VAL A 557 5.12 32.45 -48.43
C VAL A 557 5.19 31.97 -46.97
N PRO A 558 4.38 32.49 -46.03
CA PRO A 558 4.37 31.99 -44.65
C PRO A 558 4.08 30.49 -44.58
N VAL A 559 4.84 29.75 -43.77
CA VAL A 559 4.69 28.30 -43.63
C VAL A 559 3.28 27.95 -43.12
N TRP A 560 2.74 28.78 -42.23
CA TRP A 560 1.36 28.70 -41.77
C TRP A 560 0.32 28.81 -42.90
N ASP A 561 0.53 29.67 -43.89
CA ASP A 561 -0.43 29.87 -45.00
C ASP A 561 -0.42 28.70 -45.98
N VAL A 562 0.75 28.07 -46.18
CA VAL A 562 0.88 26.82 -46.94
C VAL A 562 0.20 25.67 -46.22
N LEU A 563 0.41 25.53 -44.91
CA LEU A 563 -0.32 24.56 -44.08
C LEU A 563 -1.83 24.80 -44.13
N ALA A 564 -2.28 26.06 -44.03
CA ALA A 564 -3.68 26.45 -44.06
C ALA A 564 -4.36 26.27 -45.43
N SER A 565 -3.58 26.09 -46.49
CA SER A 565 -4.05 25.98 -47.88
C SER A 565 -4.77 24.66 -48.20
N GLY A 566 -5.39 24.62 -49.38
CA GLY A 566 -5.99 23.39 -49.94
C GLY A 566 -4.98 22.36 -50.47
N TYR A 567 -3.67 22.64 -50.45
CA TYR A 567 -2.63 21.68 -50.81
C TYR A 567 -2.36 20.64 -49.71
N VAL A 568 -2.74 20.94 -48.47
CA VAL A 568 -2.55 20.03 -47.33
C VAL A 568 -3.92 19.58 -46.84
N SER A 569 -4.16 18.26 -46.87
CA SER A 569 -5.40 17.67 -46.36
C SER A 569 -5.53 17.90 -44.85
N GLY A 570 -6.76 17.89 -44.32
CA GLY A 570 -6.98 18.12 -42.88
C GLY A 570 -6.20 17.15 -41.99
N ALA A 571 -6.16 15.86 -42.35
CA ALA A 571 -5.40 14.84 -41.64
C ALA A 571 -3.88 15.09 -41.70
N ALA A 572 -3.32 15.35 -42.90
CA ALA A 572 -1.89 15.63 -43.05
C ALA A 572 -1.47 16.94 -42.35
N ARG A 573 -2.38 17.91 -42.25
CA ARG A 573 -2.15 19.17 -41.52
C ARG A 573 -2.07 18.93 -40.01
N GLU A 574 -2.97 18.13 -39.45
CA GLU A 574 -2.96 17.78 -38.03
C GLU A 574 -1.73 16.95 -37.67
N GLU A 575 -1.36 15.98 -38.52
CA GLU A 575 -0.12 15.20 -38.40
C GLU A 575 1.13 16.09 -38.39
N LEU A 576 1.30 16.96 -39.39
CA LEU A 576 2.47 17.85 -39.47
C LEU A 576 2.53 18.90 -38.35
N LEU A 577 1.38 19.37 -37.85
CA LEU A 577 1.33 20.28 -36.70
C LEU A 577 1.64 19.54 -35.39
N ALA A 578 1.24 18.27 -35.25
CA ALA A 578 1.61 17.43 -34.11
C ALA A 578 3.11 17.09 -34.12
N GLU A 579 3.67 16.70 -35.26
CA GLU A 579 5.11 16.44 -35.42
C GLU A 579 5.96 17.71 -35.14
N PHE A 580 5.52 18.89 -35.61
CA PHE A 580 6.20 20.15 -35.34
C PHE A 580 6.05 20.58 -33.87
N GLY A 581 4.84 20.45 -33.29
CA GLY A 581 4.56 20.79 -31.89
C GLY A 581 5.30 19.89 -30.88
N SER A 582 5.50 18.62 -31.23
CA SER A 582 6.32 17.67 -30.45
C SER A 582 7.83 17.80 -30.67
N GLY A 583 8.27 18.69 -31.58
CA GLY A 583 9.69 18.91 -31.89
C GLY A 583 10.36 17.80 -32.71
N THR A 584 9.60 16.77 -33.13
CA THR A 584 10.12 15.67 -33.96
C THR A 584 10.37 16.10 -35.40
N LEU A 585 9.66 17.12 -35.90
CA LEU A 585 9.84 17.71 -37.23
C LEU A 585 10.37 19.14 -37.16
N ALA A 586 11.66 19.32 -37.43
CA ALA A 586 12.27 20.65 -37.51
C ALA A 586 11.74 21.47 -38.72
N LEU A 587 11.72 22.80 -38.59
CA LEU A 587 11.22 23.72 -39.62
C LEU A 587 11.76 23.44 -41.05
N PRO A 588 13.06 23.14 -41.28
CA PRO A 588 13.58 22.83 -42.63
C PRO A 588 13.16 21.44 -43.17
N ALA A 589 12.62 20.56 -42.33
CA ALA A 589 12.02 19.29 -42.76
C ALA A 589 10.55 19.49 -43.12
N LEU A 590 9.80 20.23 -42.29
CA LEU A 590 8.42 20.65 -42.55
C LEU A 590 8.28 21.38 -43.88
N THR A 591 9.16 22.36 -44.18
CA THR A 591 9.11 23.10 -45.45
C THR A 591 9.33 22.20 -46.66
N ARG A 592 10.24 21.22 -46.59
CA ARG A 592 10.47 20.22 -47.66
C ARG A 592 9.26 19.30 -47.87
N ARG A 593 8.66 18.80 -46.78
CA ARG A 593 7.47 17.91 -46.83
C ARG A 593 6.26 18.66 -47.42
N LEU A 594 6.11 19.94 -47.10
CA LEU A 594 5.11 20.83 -47.71
C LEU A 594 5.37 21.12 -49.19
N THR A 595 6.63 21.31 -49.61
CA THR A 595 6.97 21.47 -51.05
C THR A 595 6.59 20.23 -51.86
N ALA A 596 6.93 19.03 -51.37
CA ALA A 596 6.60 17.77 -52.04
C ALA A 596 5.08 17.58 -52.21
N MET A 597 4.27 17.86 -51.19
CA MET A 597 2.81 17.76 -51.29
C MET A 597 2.20 18.75 -52.30
N ILE A 598 2.80 19.94 -52.48
CA ILE A 598 2.33 20.90 -53.50
C ILE A 598 2.64 20.40 -54.91
N GLU A 599 3.81 19.78 -55.10
CA GLU A 599 4.23 19.23 -56.39
C GLU A 599 3.37 17.99 -56.75
N GLU A 600 3.16 17.07 -55.81
CA GLU A 600 2.33 15.86 -55.97
C GLU A 600 0.85 16.19 -56.24
N ALA A 601 0.30 17.23 -55.60
CA ALA A 601 -1.10 17.64 -55.78
C ALA A 601 -1.42 18.27 -57.15
N GLU A 602 -0.42 18.75 -57.89
CA GLU A 602 -0.60 19.33 -59.24
C GLU A 602 -0.40 18.28 -60.37
N GLU A 603 0.12 17.08 -60.06
CA GLU A 603 0.55 16.10 -61.07
C GLU A 603 -0.47 14.96 -61.36
N ALA A 604 -1.62 14.92 -60.66
CA ALA A 604 -2.58 13.81 -60.71
C ALA A 604 -3.97 14.14 -61.33
N PRO A 605 -4.29 13.65 -62.55
CA PRO A 605 -5.62 13.79 -63.14
C PRO A 605 -6.53 12.54 -63.02
N GLY A 606 -7.59 12.63 -62.21
CA GLY A 606 -8.89 12.01 -62.54
C GLY A 606 -9.40 10.76 -61.77
N ALA A 607 -10.74 10.66 -61.78
CA ALA A 607 -11.61 9.49 -61.50
C ALA A 607 -12.00 9.11 -60.03
N ARG A 608 -13.33 9.04 -59.85
CA ARG A 608 -14.16 8.32 -58.85
C ARG A 608 -15.30 7.63 -59.65
N PRO A 609 -16.22 6.83 -59.07
CA PRO A 609 -16.10 5.65 -58.19
C PRO A 609 -16.98 4.46 -58.72
N GLN A 610 -17.40 3.50 -57.85
CA GLN A 610 -18.47 2.43 -57.96
C GLN A 610 -17.94 0.97 -57.90
N LEU A 611 -18.65 -0.09 -57.44
CA LEU A 611 -19.73 -0.35 -56.43
C LEU A 611 -19.97 -1.90 -56.31
N GLN A 612 -20.71 -2.38 -55.28
CA GLN A 612 -21.39 -3.72 -55.15
C GLN A 612 -20.49 -4.99 -54.98
N ASP A 613 -20.89 -6.12 -54.38
CA ASP A 613 -22.09 -6.60 -53.63
C ASP A 613 -21.66 -7.82 -52.73
N ALA A 614 -22.08 -8.05 -51.48
CA ALA A 614 -23.36 -8.58 -50.92
C ALA A 614 -23.43 -10.11 -50.58
N SER A 615 -23.69 -10.42 -49.29
CA SER A 615 -24.63 -11.44 -48.74
C SER A 615 -24.30 -12.95 -48.50
N ARG A 616 -24.46 -13.33 -47.20
CA ARG A 616 -25.18 -14.50 -46.60
C ARG A 616 -24.68 -15.98 -46.72
N GLY A 617 -24.71 -16.70 -45.57
CA GLY A 617 -24.92 -18.18 -45.46
C GLY A 617 -26.34 -18.50 -44.92
N PRO A 618 -26.63 -19.57 -44.13
CA PRO A 618 -25.97 -20.87 -43.88
C PRO A 618 -26.95 -22.11 -43.85
N ARG A 619 -26.47 -23.38 -43.64
CA ARG A 619 -27.07 -24.53 -42.85
C ARG A 619 -26.75 -25.97 -43.35
N GLU A 620 -26.88 -26.94 -42.42
CA GLU A 620 -26.71 -28.42 -42.54
C GLU A 620 -27.93 -29.15 -43.16
N PRO A 621 -27.88 -30.51 -43.40
CA PRO A 621 -28.34 -31.50 -42.39
C PRO A 621 -27.66 -32.92 -42.40
N GLY A 622 -27.95 -33.78 -41.39
CA GLY A 622 -27.58 -35.23 -41.31
C GLY A 622 -28.66 -36.21 -41.85
N PRO A 623 -28.49 -37.58 -41.81
CA PRO A 623 -29.11 -38.42 -40.73
C PRO A 623 -28.60 -39.90 -40.46
N ALA A 624 -28.89 -40.42 -39.24
CA ALA A 624 -29.41 -41.74 -38.75
C ALA A 624 -28.88 -43.20 -39.10
N GLY A 625 -28.82 -44.10 -38.07
CA GLY A 625 -29.44 -45.47 -38.12
C GLY A 625 -28.88 -46.74 -37.37
N ARG A 626 -29.63 -47.30 -36.37
CA ARG A 626 -29.76 -48.73 -35.85
C ARG A 626 -28.56 -49.46 -35.15
N GLY A 627 -28.67 -50.51 -34.29
CA GLY A 627 -29.79 -51.21 -33.58
C GLY A 627 -29.39 -52.58 -32.89
N ASP A 628 -30.13 -53.03 -31.85
CA ASP A 628 -30.25 -54.40 -31.17
C ASP A 628 -29.01 -55.10 -30.49
N GLY A 629 -29.06 -56.06 -29.53
CA GLY A 629 -30.11 -56.66 -28.65
C GLY A 629 -29.73 -58.04 -27.94
N ASP A 630 -30.37 -58.38 -26.78
CA ASP A 630 -30.59 -59.73 -26.13
C ASP A 630 -29.67 -60.36 -25.01
N SER A 631 -30.05 -61.53 -24.41
CA SER A 631 -29.98 -61.87 -22.95
C SER A 631 -29.86 -63.37 -22.51
N GLY A 632 -29.64 -63.68 -21.19
CA GLY A 632 -30.27 -64.86 -20.48
C GLY A 632 -29.49 -65.89 -19.57
N ARG A 633 -29.99 -66.11 -18.31
CA ARG A 633 -30.12 -67.37 -17.47
C ARG A 633 -28.87 -68.21 -16.98
N SER A 634 -28.89 -69.13 -15.96
CA SER A 634 -29.89 -69.73 -15.01
C SER A 634 -29.24 -70.41 -13.73
N GLN A 635 -30.05 -71.06 -12.86
CA GLN A 635 -29.79 -71.64 -11.50
C GLN A 635 -29.26 -73.11 -11.43
N ALA A 636 -28.89 -73.60 -10.22
CA ALA A 636 -28.86 -75.04 -9.84
C ALA A 636 -28.86 -75.29 -8.29
N GLU A 637 -29.22 -76.52 -7.88
CA GLU A 637 -29.47 -77.04 -6.51
C GLU A 637 -28.87 -78.48 -6.39
N GLY A 638 -28.70 -79.18 -5.25
CA GLY A 638 -28.89 -78.90 -3.81
C GLY A 638 -29.11 -80.22 -3.01
N GLU A 639 -28.30 -80.53 -1.96
CA GLU A 639 -28.31 -81.87 -1.29
C GLU A 639 -27.82 -81.83 0.19
N GLY A 640 -28.47 -82.59 1.11
CA GLY A 640 -27.91 -82.95 2.44
C GLY A 640 -28.81 -82.76 3.69
N GLU A 641 -29.76 -83.66 3.96
CA GLU A 641 -30.76 -83.52 5.07
C GLU A 641 -30.64 -84.54 6.24
N ALA A 642 -29.51 -85.23 6.45
CA ALA A 642 -29.40 -86.31 7.47
C ALA A 642 -28.33 -86.10 8.57
N GLU A 643 -27.25 -85.37 8.30
CA GLU A 643 -26.36 -84.84 9.38
C GLU A 643 -26.93 -83.53 9.97
N ALA A 644 -27.84 -82.91 9.22
CA ALA A 644 -28.48 -81.63 9.52
C ALA A 644 -29.17 -81.58 10.88
N GLU A 645 -29.91 -82.60 11.34
CA GLU A 645 -30.68 -82.48 12.61
C GLU A 645 -29.78 -82.39 13.87
N ALA A 646 -28.60 -83.03 13.85
CA ALA A 646 -27.66 -82.98 14.97
C ALA A 646 -26.84 -81.67 14.95
N GLU A 647 -26.39 -81.25 13.76
CA GLU A 647 -25.80 -79.92 13.57
C GLU A 647 -26.81 -78.80 13.83
N GLU A 648 -28.09 -78.97 13.50
CA GLU A 648 -29.14 -77.98 13.72
C GLU A 648 -29.53 -77.88 15.19
N ALA A 649 -29.50 -78.99 15.95
CA ALA A 649 -29.63 -78.92 17.41
C ALA A 649 -28.45 -78.19 18.07
N ALA A 650 -27.21 -78.47 17.64
CA ALA A 650 -26.02 -77.78 18.10
C ALA A 650 -25.98 -76.30 17.66
N ALA A 651 -26.37 -76.01 16.42
CA ALA A 651 -26.50 -74.67 15.87
C ALA A 651 -27.68 -73.91 16.47
N ALA A 652 -28.77 -74.56 16.87
CA ALA A 652 -29.85 -73.93 17.62
C ALA A 652 -29.42 -73.58 19.05
N ALA A 653 -28.60 -74.42 19.70
CA ALA A 653 -27.96 -74.09 20.97
C ALA A 653 -26.97 -72.92 20.81
N ALA A 654 -26.12 -72.95 19.78
CA ALA A 654 -25.19 -71.87 19.47
C ALA A 654 -25.91 -70.56 19.10
N ARG A 655 -26.99 -70.60 18.30
CA ARG A 655 -27.85 -69.44 17.97
C ARG A 655 -28.57 -68.89 19.20
N ARG A 656 -29.00 -69.75 20.15
CA ARG A 656 -29.56 -69.30 21.44
C ARG A 656 -28.50 -68.63 22.32
N GLN A 657 -27.30 -69.20 22.39
CA GLN A 657 -26.15 -68.62 23.10
C GLN A 657 -25.74 -67.28 22.48
N GLU A 658 -25.66 -67.19 21.16
CA GLU A 658 -25.43 -65.97 20.39
C GLU A 658 -26.50 -64.91 20.68
N GLN A 659 -27.79 -65.25 20.57
CA GLN A 659 -28.89 -64.34 20.90
C GLN A 659 -28.82 -63.85 22.36
N THR A 660 -28.40 -64.71 23.29
CA THR A 660 -28.23 -64.34 24.70
C THR A 660 -27.07 -63.37 24.90
N LEU A 661 -25.93 -63.61 24.23
CA LEU A 661 -24.73 -62.77 24.31
C LEU A 661 -24.86 -61.46 23.51
N ARG A 662 -25.66 -61.44 22.44
CA ARG A 662 -26.03 -60.22 21.68
C ARG A 662 -27.05 -59.37 22.44
N GLY A 663 -27.95 -59.99 23.20
CA GLY A 663 -28.93 -59.30 24.05
C GLY A 663 -28.36 -58.79 25.37
N ALA A 664 -27.29 -59.40 25.86
CA ALA A 664 -26.55 -58.93 27.03
C ALA A 664 -25.65 -57.74 26.66
N THR A 665 -25.80 -56.61 27.36
CA THR A 665 -24.95 -55.43 27.19
C THR A 665 -23.98 -55.26 28.35
N MET A 666 -22.80 -54.72 28.05
CA MET A 666 -21.82 -54.26 29.03
C MET A 666 -21.41 -52.81 28.76
N GLU A 667 -20.99 -52.11 29.80
CA GLU A 667 -20.37 -50.79 29.69
C GLU A 667 -18.85 -50.91 29.86
N VAL A 668 -18.11 -50.29 28.95
CA VAL A 668 -16.65 -50.33 28.93
C VAL A 668 -16.11 -48.92 29.16
N GLN A 669 -15.13 -48.79 30.06
CA GLN A 669 -14.61 -47.48 30.48
C GLN A 669 -13.41 -47.00 29.65
N ARG A 670 -12.85 -47.85 28.77
CA ARG A 670 -11.65 -47.59 27.96
C ARG A 670 -11.72 -48.32 26.61
N GLY A 671 -10.99 -47.82 25.60
CA GLY A 671 -10.86 -48.45 24.28
C GLY A 671 -12.02 -48.17 23.33
N GLN A 672 -12.10 -48.92 22.22
CA GLN A 672 -13.01 -48.66 21.09
C GLN A 672 -14.52 -48.67 21.44
N PHE A 673 -14.87 -49.15 22.64
CA PHE A 673 -16.23 -49.26 23.16
C PHE A 673 -16.55 -48.23 24.28
N GLN A 674 -15.64 -47.29 24.54
CA GLN A 674 -15.79 -46.33 25.65
C GLN A 674 -17.08 -45.49 25.54
N GLY A 675 -17.83 -45.41 26.64
CA GLY A 675 -19.00 -44.54 26.77
C GLY A 675 -20.22 -44.99 25.97
N ARG A 676 -20.26 -46.25 25.51
CA ARG A 676 -21.43 -46.85 24.84
C ARG A 676 -21.77 -48.22 25.46
N PRO A 677 -23.05 -48.56 25.64
CA PRO A 677 -23.44 -49.93 25.96
C PRO A 677 -23.23 -50.81 24.72
N VAL A 678 -22.41 -51.85 24.84
CA VAL A 678 -22.03 -52.76 23.75
C VAL A 678 -22.39 -54.20 24.08
N SER A 679 -22.71 -55.04 23.09
CA SER A 679 -23.10 -56.41 23.40
C SER A 679 -21.89 -57.27 23.80
N VAL A 680 -22.11 -58.25 24.68
CA VAL A 680 -21.07 -59.21 25.09
C VAL A 680 -20.53 -59.97 23.88
N TRP A 681 -21.38 -60.22 22.88
CA TRP A 681 -21.00 -60.83 21.61
C TRP A 681 -20.04 -59.95 20.78
N ASP A 682 -20.34 -58.66 20.60
CA ASP A 682 -19.48 -57.76 19.80
C ASP A 682 -18.11 -57.58 20.46
N VAL A 683 -18.04 -57.65 21.79
CA VAL A 683 -16.79 -57.67 22.56
C VAL A 683 -16.03 -58.99 22.40
N LEU A 684 -16.71 -60.14 22.43
CA LEU A 684 -16.08 -61.46 22.23
C LEU A 684 -15.42 -61.60 20.85
N PHE A 685 -16.01 -61.01 19.82
CA PHE A 685 -15.50 -61.04 18.44
C PHE A 685 -14.65 -59.81 18.08
N SER A 686 -14.28 -58.98 19.06
CA SER A 686 -13.46 -57.78 18.87
C SER A 686 -11.95 -58.05 18.72
N SER A 687 -11.19 -56.99 18.43
CA SER A 687 -9.72 -56.97 18.40
C SER A 687 -9.06 -57.46 19.70
N TYR A 688 -9.70 -57.31 20.86
CA TYR A 688 -9.11 -57.59 22.18
C TYR A 688 -8.86 -59.07 22.49
N LEU A 689 -9.50 -60.00 21.78
CA LEU A 689 -9.35 -61.45 21.99
C LEU A 689 -8.72 -62.14 20.79
N SER A 690 -7.87 -63.14 21.07
CA SER A 690 -7.46 -64.13 20.07
C SER A 690 -8.57 -65.17 19.88
N GLU A 691 -8.62 -65.77 18.68
CA GLU A 691 -9.53 -66.86 18.33
C GLU A 691 -9.54 -67.97 19.39
N ALA A 692 -8.39 -68.56 19.68
CA ALA A 692 -8.26 -69.60 20.70
C ALA A 692 -8.80 -69.22 22.10
N ARG A 693 -8.66 -67.94 22.51
CA ARG A 693 -9.13 -67.47 23.84
C ARG A 693 -10.60 -67.07 23.84
N ARG A 694 -11.12 -66.55 22.73
CA ARG A 694 -12.56 -66.37 22.50
C ARG A 694 -13.26 -67.73 22.54
N ASP A 695 -12.71 -68.72 21.86
CA ASP A 695 -13.29 -70.06 21.75
C ASP A 695 -13.22 -70.80 23.10
N GLU A 696 -12.14 -70.62 23.89
CA GLU A 696 -12.07 -71.07 25.29
C GLU A 696 -13.19 -70.45 26.15
N LEU A 697 -13.40 -69.13 26.08
CA LEU A 697 -14.44 -68.43 26.84
C LEU A 697 -15.85 -68.85 26.41
N LEU A 698 -16.09 -69.00 25.11
CA LEU A 698 -17.36 -69.48 24.55
C LEU A 698 -17.65 -70.92 24.99
N ALA A 699 -16.67 -71.81 24.96
CA ALA A 699 -16.81 -73.20 25.40
C ALA A 699 -17.06 -73.30 26.92
N ARG A 700 -16.36 -72.50 27.73
CA ARG A 700 -16.56 -72.46 29.20
C ARG A 700 -17.93 -71.89 29.59
N HIS A 701 -18.43 -70.91 28.85
CA HIS A 701 -19.79 -70.39 29.00
C HIS A 701 -20.85 -71.41 28.54
N ALA A 702 -20.63 -72.07 27.39
CA ALA A 702 -21.52 -73.12 26.87
C ALA A 702 -21.64 -74.32 27.83
N ALA A 703 -20.54 -74.68 28.50
CA ALA A 703 -20.51 -75.72 29.54
C ALA A 703 -21.11 -75.28 30.90
N GLY A 704 -21.59 -74.04 31.02
CA GLY A 704 -22.13 -73.48 32.28
C GLY A 704 -21.08 -73.24 33.38
N ALA A 705 -19.78 -73.39 33.06
CA ALA A 705 -18.68 -73.23 34.00
C ALA A 705 -18.23 -71.76 34.19
N LEU A 706 -18.82 -70.84 33.41
CA LEU A 706 -18.59 -69.40 33.48
C LEU A 706 -19.94 -68.69 33.29
N GLY A 707 -20.46 -68.04 34.33
CA GLY A 707 -21.72 -67.31 34.25
C GLY A 707 -21.59 -66.03 33.43
N LEU A 708 -22.71 -65.52 32.90
CA LEU A 708 -22.74 -64.27 32.14
C LEU A 708 -22.09 -63.07 32.89
N PRO A 709 -22.31 -62.85 34.21
CA PRO A 709 -21.64 -61.77 34.94
C PRO A 709 -20.13 -61.96 35.05
N ASP A 710 -19.66 -63.20 35.23
CA ASP A 710 -18.23 -63.52 35.33
C ASP A 710 -17.55 -63.37 33.96
N LEU A 711 -18.23 -63.76 32.89
CA LEU A 711 -17.80 -63.54 31.51
C LEU A 711 -17.66 -62.03 31.22
N VAL A 712 -18.65 -61.21 31.60
CA VAL A 712 -18.56 -59.74 31.49
C VAL A 712 -17.34 -59.23 32.27
N ALA A 713 -17.14 -59.64 33.52
CA ALA A 713 -16.01 -59.21 34.33
C ALA A 713 -14.64 -59.60 33.74
N VAL A 714 -14.51 -60.81 33.19
CA VAL A 714 -13.29 -61.26 32.50
C VAL A 714 -13.04 -60.44 31.23
N LEU A 715 -14.09 -60.13 30.46
CA LEU A 715 -13.97 -59.33 29.23
C LEU A 715 -13.61 -57.88 29.52
N THR A 716 -14.26 -57.22 30.49
CA THR A 716 -13.90 -55.87 30.95
C THR A 716 -12.43 -55.82 31.37
N ARG A 717 -11.98 -56.79 32.18
CA ARG A 717 -10.59 -56.87 32.61
C ARG A 717 -9.61 -57.08 31.44
N VAL A 718 -9.94 -57.93 30.47
CA VAL A 718 -9.11 -58.14 29.27
C VAL A 718 -9.00 -56.87 28.42
N ILE A 719 -10.08 -56.09 28.29
CA ILE A 719 -10.06 -54.79 27.61
C ILE A 719 -9.17 -53.82 28.40
N GLU A 720 -9.37 -53.67 29.71
CA GLU A 720 -8.59 -52.74 30.54
C GLU A 720 -7.09 -53.06 30.53
N GLU A 721 -6.70 -54.33 30.72
CA GLU A 721 -5.30 -54.77 30.65
C GLU A 721 -4.70 -54.58 29.24
N THR A 722 -5.50 -54.74 28.18
CA THR A 722 -5.04 -54.56 26.80
C THR A 722 -4.92 -53.08 26.40
N GLU A 723 -5.86 -52.23 26.80
CA GLU A 723 -5.80 -50.77 26.63
C GLU A 723 -4.70 -50.13 27.46
N GLU A 724 -4.44 -50.60 28.68
CA GLU A 724 -3.30 -50.12 29.48
C GLU A 724 -1.95 -50.52 28.84
N ARG A 725 -1.90 -51.64 28.12
CA ARG A 725 -0.73 -52.04 27.33
C ARG A 725 -0.62 -51.22 26.04
N LEU A 726 -1.70 -51.03 25.30
CA LEU A 726 -1.72 -50.26 24.04
C LEU A 726 -1.50 -48.75 24.24
N SER A 727 -1.89 -48.19 25.38
CA SER A 727 -1.57 -46.79 25.72
C SER A 727 -0.09 -46.59 26.11
N LYS A 728 0.63 -47.65 26.50
CA LYS A 728 2.09 -47.64 26.71
C LYS A 728 2.87 -47.83 25.40
N VAL A 729 2.28 -48.46 24.40
CA VAL A 729 2.83 -48.56 23.04
C VAL A 729 2.58 -47.23 22.32
N SER A 730 3.65 -46.48 22.07
CA SER A 730 3.57 -45.18 21.42
C SER A 730 4.60 -45.01 20.31
N PHE A 731 4.16 -44.33 19.26
CA PHE A 731 4.89 -44.03 18.03
C PHE A 731 5.33 -42.57 18.03
N ARG A 732 6.49 -42.29 17.43
CA ARG A 732 6.96 -40.91 17.25
C ARG A 732 6.09 -40.21 16.20
N GLY A 733 5.28 -39.25 16.64
CA GLY A 733 4.60 -38.30 15.75
C GLY A 733 5.46 -37.06 15.46
N LEU A 734 4.83 -36.01 14.94
CA LEU A 734 5.51 -34.80 14.47
C LEU A 734 6.19 -34.00 15.59
N ARG A 735 5.55 -33.87 16.75
CA ARG A 735 6.06 -33.16 17.94
C ARG A 735 5.84 -33.93 19.26
N ARG A 736 4.97 -34.94 19.28
CA ARG A 736 4.64 -35.75 20.47
C ARG A 736 4.64 -37.24 20.15
N GLN A 737 4.64 -38.06 21.21
CA GLN A 737 4.38 -39.50 21.10
C GLN A 737 2.86 -39.74 20.91
N VAL A 738 2.50 -40.67 20.05
CA VAL A 738 1.11 -41.00 19.66
C VAL A 738 0.82 -42.44 20.05
N SER A 739 -0.23 -42.71 20.82
CA SER A 739 -0.53 -44.08 21.26
C SER A 739 -1.06 -44.95 20.11
N ALA A 740 -0.86 -46.26 20.23
CA ALA A 740 -1.46 -47.24 19.31
C ALA A 740 -3.00 -47.15 19.29
N SER A 741 -3.62 -46.85 20.44
CA SER A 741 -5.07 -46.64 20.56
C SER A 741 -5.56 -45.39 19.81
N GLU A 742 -4.77 -44.32 19.75
CA GLU A 742 -5.13 -43.11 19.01
C GLU A 742 -5.03 -43.33 17.50
N LEU A 743 -3.95 -43.97 17.02
CA LEU A 743 -3.83 -44.34 15.60
C LEU A 743 -4.95 -45.29 15.14
N HIS A 744 -5.45 -46.15 16.02
CA HIS A 744 -6.63 -46.98 15.73
C HIS A 744 -7.92 -46.15 15.69
N THR A 745 -8.10 -45.21 16.62
CA THR A 745 -9.26 -44.30 16.65
C THR A 745 -9.30 -43.36 15.43
N SER A 746 -8.13 -42.98 14.93
CA SER A 746 -7.93 -42.26 13.65
C SER A 746 -8.00 -43.15 12.41
N GLY A 747 -8.31 -44.46 12.54
CA GLY A 747 -8.45 -45.38 11.41
C GLY A 747 -7.16 -45.73 10.65
N ILE A 748 -6.00 -45.36 11.19
CA ILE A 748 -4.67 -45.59 10.58
C ILE A 748 -4.18 -47.01 10.87
N LEU A 749 -4.42 -47.52 12.09
CA LEU A 749 -4.15 -48.91 12.45
C LEU A 749 -5.42 -49.76 12.38
N GLY A 750 -5.39 -50.80 11.55
CA GLY A 750 -6.44 -51.81 11.50
C GLY A 750 -6.51 -52.66 12.78
N PRO A 751 -7.69 -53.23 13.13
CA PRO A 751 -7.91 -53.96 14.38
C PRO A 751 -7.00 -55.19 14.54
N GLU A 752 -6.60 -55.82 13.43
CA GLU A 752 -5.66 -56.96 13.43
C GLU A 752 -4.24 -56.54 13.77
N THR A 753 -3.74 -55.43 13.20
CA THR A 753 -2.38 -54.95 13.49
C THR A 753 -2.28 -54.38 14.91
N LEU A 754 -3.36 -53.78 15.44
CA LEU A 754 -3.47 -53.42 16.85
C LEU A 754 -3.40 -54.67 17.76
N ARG A 755 -4.09 -55.74 17.39
CA ARG A 755 -4.06 -57.03 18.10
C ARG A 755 -2.65 -57.64 18.06
N ASP A 756 -1.97 -57.62 16.92
CA ASP A 756 -0.60 -58.11 16.79
C ASP A 756 0.39 -57.36 17.68
N LEU A 757 0.30 -56.02 17.70
CA LEU A 757 1.09 -55.17 18.60
C LEU A 757 0.80 -55.47 20.07
N ALA A 758 -0.48 -55.65 20.44
CA ALA A 758 -0.85 -56.03 21.80
C ALA A 758 -0.28 -57.41 22.18
N GLN A 759 -0.30 -58.38 21.27
CA GLN A 759 0.21 -59.74 21.50
C GLN A 759 1.74 -59.84 21.40
N GLY A 760 2.42 -58.82 20.85
CA GLY A 760 3.86 -58.80 20.63
C GLY A 760 4.31 -59.65 19.44
N THR A 761 3.40 -60.00 18.52
CA THR A 761 3.69 -60.77 17.30
C THR A 761 4.25 -59.90 16.18
N LYS A 762 3.95 -58.60 16.19
CA LYS A 762 4.61 -57.57 15.37
C LYS A 762 5.40 -56.61 16.24
N THR A 763 6.56 -56.18 15.78
CA THR A 763 7.35 -55.16 16.47
C THR A 763 6.88 -53.74 16.15
N LEU A 764 7.18 -52.78 17.02
CA LEU A 764 6.88 -51.36 16.78
C LEU A 764 7.59 -50.85 15.52
N GLN A 765 8.79 -51.34 15.24
CA GLN A 765 9.55 -50.96 14.05
C GLN A 765 8.89 -51.46 12.77
N GLU A 766 8.46 -52.73 12.72
CA GLU A 766 7.70 -53.28 11.58
C GLU A 766 6.44 -52.46 11.26
N VAL A 767 5.67 -52.05 12.28
CA VAL A 767 4.45 -51.25 12.06
C VAL A 767 4.76 -49.80 11.68
N THR A 768 5.87 -49.23 12.16
CA THR A 768 6.30 -47.87 11.79
C THR A 768 6.76 -47.80 10.33
N GLU A 769 7.39 -48.85 9.80
CA GLU A 769 7.83 -48.93 8.40
C GLU A 769 6.72 -49.34 7.42
N MET A 770 5.49 -49.60 7.89
CA MET A 770 4.34 -49.76 6.99
C MET A 770 4.00 -48.41 6.33
N ASP A 771 4.00 -48.34 4.99
CA ASP A 771 3.67 -47.12 4.23
C ASP A 771 2.33 -46.49 4.66
N SER A 772 1.34 -47.33 4.99
CA SER A 772 0.02 -46.92 5.47
C SER A 772 0.04 -46.22 6.83
N VAL A 773 1.10 -46.38 7.62
CA VAL A 773 1.26 -45.76 8.95
C VAL A 773 2.25 -44.60 8.87
N LYS A 774 3.39 -44.81 8.18
CA LYS A 774 4.43 -43.80 7.94
C LYS A 774 3.90 -42.52 7.31
N ARG A 775 2.99 -42.65 6.32
CA ARG A 775 2.27 -41.53 5.68
C ARG A 775 1.55 -40.62 6.68
N TYR A 776 1.02 -41.17 7.79
CA TYR A 776 0.26 -40.39 8.76
C TYR A 776 1.09 -39.95 9.98
N LEU A 777 2.15 -40.67 10.32
CA LEU A 777 3.08 -40.26 11.38
C LEU A 777 4.04 -39.15 10.94
N GLU A 778 4.66 -39.30 9.76
CA GLU A 778 5.68 -38.37 9.24
C GLU A 778 5.15 -37.49 8.11
N GLY A 779 4.21 -38.00 7.30
CA GLY A 779 3.84 -37.42 6.01
C GLY A 779 4.55 -38.11 4.84
N THR A 780 4.15 -37.75 3.62
CA THR A 780 5.00 -37.90 2.44
C THR A 780 5.95 -36.70 2.33
N SER A 781 7.05 -36.82 1.57
CA SER A 781 8.01 -35.73 1.42
C SER A 781 7.32 -34.44 0.95
N CYS A 782 7.77 -33.32 1.52
CA CYS A 782 7.45 -31.97 1.10
C CYS A 782 8.54 -31.50 0.11
N ILE A 783 8.36 -30.33 -0.50
CA ILE A 783 9.42 -29.70 -1.31
C ILE A 783 10.60 -29.37 -0.37
N ALA A 784 11.60 -30.25 -0.31
CA ALA A 784 12.68 -30.22 0.66
C ALA A 784 13.76 -29.16 0.35
N GLY A 785 13.94 -28.84 -0.93
CA GLY A 785 15.07 -28.05 -1.42
C GLY A 785 14.96 -27.76 -2.91
N VAL A 786 16.09 -27.35 -3.49
CA VAL A 786 16.26 -27.21 -4.95
C VAL A 786 17.51 -27.93 -5.42
N LEU A 787 17.46 -28.39 -6.67
CA LEU A 787 18.61 -28.88 -7.42
C LEU A 787 19.12 -27.74 -8.32
N VAL A 788 20.39 -27.39 -8.19
CA VAL A 788 21.02 -26.30 -8.94
C VAL A 788 22.17 -26.85 -9.78
N PRO A 789 22.30 -26.51 -11.09
CA PRO A 789 23.44 -26.95 -11.88
C PRO A 789 24.76 -26.49 -11.26
N ALA A 790 25.69 -27.41 -11.04
CA ALA A 790 27.00 -27.11 -10.50
C ALA A 790 27.79 -26.25 -11.49
N LYS A 791 28.51 -25.23 -10.99
CA LYS A 791 29.30 -24.32 -11.83
C LYS A 791 30.51 -24.99 -12.50
N ASP A 792 31.02 -26.07 -11.90
CA ASP A 792 32.30 -26.67 -12.27
C ASP A 792 32.17 -27.86 -13.24
N GLU A 793 31.00 -28.51 -13.30
CA GLU A 793 30.74 -29.70 -14.14
C GLU A 793 29.35 -29.62 -14.82
N PRO A 794 29.28 -29.45 -16.15
CA PRO A 794 28.01 -29.44 -16.89
C PRO A 794 27.26 -30.78 -16.74
N GLY A 795 26.07 -30.74 -16.15
CA GLY A 795 25.20 -31.90 -15.94
C GLY A 795 25.16 -32.44 -14.51
N ARG A 796 26.09 -32.00 -13.63
CA ARG A 796 26.02 -32.27 -12.19
C ARG A 796 25.03 -31.31 -11.52
N GLN A 797 24.17 -31.83 -10.65
CA GLN A 797 23.25 -31.04 -9.82
C GLN A 797 23.77 -30.99 -8.37
N GLU A 798 23.75 -29.80 -7.76
CA GLU A 798 24.02 -29.55 -6.33
C GLU A 798 22.68 -29.48 -5.58
N LYS A 799 22.54 -30.29 -4.53
CA LYS A 799 21.39 -30.25 -3.60
C LYS A 799 21.55 -29.04 -2.68
N MET A 800 20.48 -28.25 -2.47
CA MET A 800 20.54 -27.01 -1.70
C MET A 800 19.25 -26.77 -0.91
N SER A 801 19.35 -26.27 0.33
CA SER A 801 18.15 -25.88 1.09
C SER A 801 17.47 -24.66 0.46
N ILE A 802 16.16 -24.52 0.65
CA ILE A 802 15.38 -23.37 0.14
C ILE A 802 15.99 -22.03 0.62
N TYR A 803 16.42 -21.98 1.87
CA TYR A 803 17.03 -20.79 2.48
C TYR A 803 18.42 -20.49 1.88
N GLN A 804 19.25 -21.50 1.64
CA GLN A 804 20.53 -21.31 0.93
C GLN A 804 20.32 -20.85 -0.52
N ALA A 805 19.30 -21.38 -1.20
CA ALA A 805 18.92 -20.98 -2.55
C ALA A 805 18.39 -19.54 -2.61
N MET A 806 17.71 -19.08 -1.56
CA MET A 806 17.35 -17.66 -1.39
C MET A 806 18.60 -16.77 -1.31
N TRP A 807 19.53 -17.10 -0.41
CA TRP A 807 20.76 -16.32 -0.22
C TRP A 807 21.70 -16.34 -1.43
N LYS A 808 21.75 -17.43 -2.20
CA LYS A 808 22.47 -17.51 -3.48
C LYS A 808 21.71 -16.87 -4.66
N GLY A 809 20.52 -16.29 -4.44
CA GLY A 809 19.70 -15.62 -5.47
C GLY A 809 19.03 -16.55 -6.48
N VAL A 810 19.02 -17.86 -6.22
CA VAL A 810 18.36 -18.88 -7.06
C VAL A 810 16.84 -18.84 -6.85
N LEU A 811 16.40 -18.63 -5.61
CA LEU A 811 15.00 -18.38 -5.26
C LEU A 811 14.82 -16.92 -4.82
N ARG A 812 13.66 -16.35 -5.16
CA ARG A 812 13.26 -15.03 -4.65
C ARG A 812 12.88 -15.15 -3.17
N PRO A 813 13.16 -14.13 -2.32
CA PRO A 813 12.81 -14.19 -0.89
C PRO A 813 11.35 -14.55 -0.60
N GLY A 814 10.39 -13.97 -1.33
CA GLY A 814 8.98 -14.35 -1.20
C GLY A 814 8.69 -15.81 -1.54
N THR A 815 9.25 -16.34 -2.64
CA THR A 815 9.08 -17.75 -3.02
C THR A 815 9.71 -18.69 -1.99
N ALA A 816 10.90 -18.35 -1.49
CA ALA A 816 11.61 -19.13 -0.49
C ALA A 816 10.88 -19.16 0.86
N LEU A 817 10.42 -18.00 1.35
CA LEU A 817 9.64 -17.91 2.57
C LEU A 817 8.37 -18.78 2.50
N VAL A 818 7.63 -18.69 1.40
CA VAL A 818 6.39 -19.46 1.20
C VAL A 818 6.62 -20.98 1.21
N LEU A 819 7.73 -21.44 0.62
CA LEU A 819 8.09 -22.86 0.65
C LEU A 819 8.58 -23.31 2.05
N LEU A 820 9.30 -22.45 2.78
CA LEU A 820 9.73 -22.73 4.16
C LEU A 820 8.55 -22.73 5.15
N GLU A 821 7.56 -21.86 4.96
CA GLU A 821 6.30 -21.88 5.72
C GLU A 821 5.53 -23.18 5.47
N ALA A 822 5.49 -23.65 4.21
CA ALA A 822 4.90 -24.95 3.89
C ALA A 822 5.69 -26.11 4.55
N GLN A 823 7.02 -26.06 4.62
CA GLN A 823 7.81 -27.03 5.38
C GLN A 823 7.44 -27.02 6.88
N ALA A 824 7.44 -25.83 7.50
CA ALA A 824 7.08 -25.67 8.91
C ALA A 824 5.66 -26.18 9.22
N ALA A 825 4.68 -25.87 8.36
CA ALA A 825 3.28 -26.27 8.52
C ALA A 825 3.00 -27.75 8.17
N THR A 826 3.91 -28.44 7.46
CA THR A 826 3.79 -29.87 7.13
C THR A 826 4.53 -30.78 8.11
N GLY A 827 5.34 -30.21 8.99
CA GLY A 827 5.92 -30.92 10.13
C GLY A 827 7.35 -30.53 10.44
N PHE A 828 8.19 -30.20 9.46
CA PHE A 828 9.63 -30.01 9.69
C PHE A 828 10.24 -29.09 8.65
N VAL A 829 11.16 -28.22 9.09
CA VAL A 829 12.11 -27.57 8.19
C VAL A 829 13.17 -28.60 7.80
N VAL A 830 13.47 -28.70 6.50
CA VAL A 830 14.31 -29.77 5.96
C VAL A 830 15.67 -29.22 5.51
N ASP A 831 16.76 -29.87 5.95
CA ASP A 831 18.09 -29.75 5.35
C ASP A 831 18.27 -30.92 4.36
N PRO A 832 18.11 -30.71 3.04
CA PRO A 832 18.22 -31.77 2.04
C PRO A 832 19.67 -32.21 1.80
N VAL A 833 20.67 -31.47 2.30
CA VAL A 833 22.10 -31.83 2.16
C VAL A 833 22.51 -32.79 3.26
N ARG A 834 22.00 -32.60 4.47
CA ARG A 834 22.27 -33.46 5.64
C ARG A 834 21.18 -34.49 5.94
N ASN A 835 20.08 -34.46 5.16
CA ASN A 835 18.85 -35.22 5.39
C ASN A 835 18.31 -35.07 6.84
N LEU A 836 18.28 -33.82 7.33
CA LEU A 836 17.76 -33.50 8.66
C LEU A 836 16.34 -32.93 8.56
N ARG A 837 15.49 -33.33 9.50
CA ARG A 837 14.14 -32.81 9.71
C ARG A 837 14.10 -32.17 11.09
N LEU A 838 13.93 -30.85 11.14
CA LEU A 838 14.12 -30.02 12.32
C LEU A 838 12.85 -29.23 12.67
N SER A 839 12.68 -28.88 13.94
CA SER A 839 11.76 -27.79 14.33
C SER A 839 12.26 -26.44 13.80
N VAL A 840 11.44 -25.39 13.86
CA VAL A 840 11.88 -24.04 13.42
C VAL A 840 13.03 -23.54 14.30
N GLU A 841 12.96 -23.73 15.62
CA GLU A 841 14.02 -23.36 16.55
C GLU A 841 15.33 -24.13 16.30
N GLU A 842 15.24 -25.44 16.06
CA GLU A 842 16.38 -26.30 15.72
C GLU A 842 17.00 -25.90 14.36
N ALA A 843 16.19 -25.55 13.37
CA ALA A 843 16.64 -25.13 12.05
C ALA A 843 17.40 -23.80 12.09
N VAL A 844 16.95 -22.85 12.93
CA VAL A 844 17.66 -21.59 13.18
C VAL A 844 18.97 -21.86 13.94
N ALA A 845 18.95 -22.67 14.99
CA ALA A 845 20.16 -23.04 15.74
C ALA A 845 21.20 -23.79 14.88
N ALA A 846 20.75 -24.59 13.92
CA ALA A 846 21.61 -25.32 12.97
C ALA A 846 22.07 -24.49 11.75
N GLY A 847 21.59 -23.25 11.61
CA GLY A 847 21.87 -22.38 10.46
C GLY A 847 21.27 -22.87 9.14
N VAL A 848 20.25 -23.74 9.19
CA VAL A 848 19.47 -24.17 8.02
C VAL A 848 18.53 -23.05 7.57
N VAL A 849 18.10 -22.22 8.52
CA VAL A 849 17.29 -21.00 8.34
C VAL A 849 17.87 -19.87 9.20
N GLY A 850 17.65 -18.61 8.81
CA GLY A 850 18.06 -17.42 9.56
C GLY A 850 17.02 -16.94 10.56
N GLY A 851 17.48 -16.19 11.57
CA GLY A 851 16.62 -15.64 12.62
C GLY A 851 15.59 -14.63 12.08
N GLU A 852 15.87 -13.96 10.95
CA GLU A 852 15.02 -12.92 10.37
C GLU A 852 13.68 -13.43 9.82
N ILE A 853 13.53 -14.75 9.59
CA ILE A 853 12.24 -15.36 9.25
C ILE A 853 11.71 -16.31 10.34
N GLN A 854 12.36 -16.37 11.51
CA GLN A 854 11.99 -17.27 12.61
C GLN A 854 10.53 -17.06 13.06
N GLU A 855 10.10 -15.83 13.31
CA GLU A 855 8.73 -15.54 13.77
C GLU A 855 7.66 -15.96 12.74
N LYS A 856 7.92 -15.75 11.44
CA LYS A 856 7.01 -16.14 10.36
C LYS A 856 6.88 -17.66 10.27
N LEU A 857 8.00 -18.38 10.39
CA LEU A 857 8.00 -19.84 10.41
C LEU A 857 7.40 -20.43 11.69
N LEU A 858 7.62 -19.81 12.86
CA LEU A 858 6.95 -20.19 14.10
C LEU A 858 5.42 -20.04 13.98
N SER A 859 4.94 -18.98 13.33
CA SER A 859 3.51 -18.81 13.04
C SER A 859 2.96 -19.93 12.15
N ALA A 860 3.70 -20.35 11.13
CA ALA A 860 3.33 -21.49 10.28
C ALA A 860 3.43 -22.85 11.01
N GLU A 861 4.40 -23.04 11.92
CA GLU A 861 4.56 -24.24 12.75
C GLU A 861 3.38 -24.45 13.72
N ARG A 862 2.60 -23.40 14.04
CA ARG A 862 1.34 -23.52 14.80
C ARG A 862 0.28 -24.35 14.07
N ALA A 863 0.38 -24.51 12.75
CA ALA A 863 -0.43 -25.48 12.01
C ALA A 863 -0.15 -26.95 12.40
N VAL A 864 0.97 -27.22 13.09
CA VAL A 864 1.38 -28.53 13.60
C VAL A 864 1.25 -28.64 15.12
N THR A 865 1.59 -27.58 15.86
CA THR A 865 1.56 -27.56 17.34
C THR A 865 0.23 -27.13 17.95
N GLY A 866 -0.61 -26.45 17.17
CA GLY A 866 -1.87 -25.83 17.58
C GLY A 866 -1.81 -24.30 17.59
N TYR A 867 -2.92 -23.69 17.18
CA TYR A 867 -3.18 -22.28 17.44
C TYR A 867 -3.87 -22.15 18.80
N THR A 868 -3.37 -21.27 19.65
CA THR A 868 -4.00 -20.98 20.95
C THR A 868 -5.17 -20.03 20.73
N ASP A 869 -6.38 -20.49 21.04
CA ASP A 869 -7.59 -19.68 21.05
C ASP A 869 -7.55 -18.66 22.21
N PRO A 870 -7.56 -17.34 21.96
CA PRO A 870 -7.45 -16.34 23.02
C PRO A 870 -8.65 -16.30 23.97
N TYR A 871 -9.81 -16.85 23.59
CA TYR A 871 -11.02 -16.85 24.41
C TYR A 871 -11.13 -18.08 25.32
N THR A 872 -10.60 -19.23 24.89
CA THR A 872 -10.72 -20.51 25.62
C THR A 872 -9.41 -21.03 26.17
N GLY A 873 -8.27 -20.51 25.71
CA GLY A 873 -6.93 -21.02 26.02
C GLY A 873 -6.63 -22.40 25.40
N GLN A 874 -7.55 -22.96 24.62
CA GLN A 874 -7.39 -24.29 24.02
C GLN A 874 -6.53 -24.24 22.75
N GLN A 875 -5.85 -25.34 22.46
CA GLN A 875 -5.16 -25.53 21.18
C GLN A 875 -6.18 -26.01 20.15
N ILE A 876 -6.32 -25.24 19.07
CA ILE A 876 -7.23 -25.49 17.95
C ILE A 876 -6.43 -25.71 16.65
N SER A 877 -7.06 -26.39 15.69
CA SER A 877 -6.47 -26.68 14.38
C SER A 877 -6.31 -25.43 13.51
N LEU A 878 -5.46 -25.54 12.48
CA LEU A 878 -5.30 -24.53 11.42
C LEU A 878 -6.64 -24.08 10.84
N PHE A 879 -7.52 -25.03 10.51
CA PHE A 879 -8.84 -24.74 9.95
C PHE A 879 -9.77 -24.00 10.93
N GLN A 880 -9.78 -24.42 12.20
CA GLN A 880 -10.55 -23.73 13.25
C GLN A 880 -9.99 -22.33 13.54
N ALA A 881 -8.68 -22.14 13.41
CA ALA A 881 -8.05 -20.83 13.54
C ALA A 881 -8.46 -19.90 12.38
N MET A 882 -8.61 -20.41 11.15
CA MET A 882 -9.17 -19.67 10.02
C MET A 882 -10.64 -19.31 10.24
N GLN A 883 -11.48 -20.23 10.74
CA GLN A 883 -12.89 -19.95 11.06
C GLN A 883 -13.08 -18.92 12.18
N LYS A 884 -12.03 -18.63 12.96
CA LYS A 884 -12.02 -17.63 14.04
C LYS A 884 -11.18 -16.39 13.69
N ASP A 885 -10.81 -16.22 12.42
CA ASP A 885 -9.99 -15.11 11.90
C ASP A 885 -8.65 -14.89 12.63
N LEU A 886 -8.10 -15.93 13.30
CA LEU A 886 -6.79 -15.89 13.96
C LEU A 886 -5.62 -15.99 12.97
N ILE A 887 -5.93 -16.28 11.70
CA ILE A 887 -5.01 -16.44 10.58
C ILE A 887 -5.72 -15.98 9.30
N VAL A 888 -5.02 -15.20 8.47
CA VAL A 888 -5.52 -14.72 7.18
C VAL A 888 -5.90 -15.89 6.27
N ARG A 889 -7.12 -15.86 5.71
CA ARG A 889 -7.71 -16.95 4.91
C ARG A 889 -6.79 -17.48 3.80
N GLU A 890 -6.16 -16.61 3.02
CA GLU A 890 -5.24 -17.00 1.93
C GLU A 890 -4.00 -17.78 2.46
N HIS A 891 -3.41 -17.31 3.57
CA HIS A 891 -2.29 -18.00 4.21
C HIS A 891 -2.73 -19.37 4.75
N GLY A 892 -3.90 -19.44 5.40
CA GLY A 892 -4.46 -20.68 5.93
C GLY A 892 -4.80 -21.72 4.84
N ILE A 893 -5.40 -21.29 3.73
CA ILE A 893 -5.64 -22.12 2.53
C ILE A 893 -4.33 -22.74 2.04
N ARG A 894 -3.28 -21.93 1.90
CA ARG A 894 -1.96 -22.37 1.45
C ARG A 894 -1.32 -23.42 2.36
N LEU A 895 -1.43 -23.25 3.68
CA LEU A 895 -0.90 -24.22 4.65
C LEU A 895 -1.73 -25.52 4.67
N LEU A 896 -3.06 -25.45 4.55
CA LEU A 896 -3.94 -26.63 4.46
C LEU A 896 -3.65 -27.44 3.20
N GLU A 897 -3.47 -26.78 2.05
CA GLU A 897 -3.16 -27.47 0.79
C GLU A 897 -1.83 -28.23 0.88
N ALA A 898 -0.81 -27.60 1.46
CA ALA A 898 0.48 -28.25 1.71
C ALA A 898 0.34 -29.46 2.65
N GLN A 899 -0.46 -29.39 3.71
CA GLN A 899 -0.74 -30.53 4.60
C GLN A 899 -1.43 -31.69 3.86
N ILE A 900 -2.48 -31.41 3.08
CA ILE A 900 -3.24 -32.43 2.35
C ILE A 900 -2.36 -33.12 1.30
N ALA A 901 -1.62 -32.34 0.50
CA ALA A 901 -0.68 -32.87 -0.49
C ALA A 901 0.42 -33.75 0.12
N THR A 902 0.87 -33.43 1.35
CA THR A 902 1.92 -34.17 2.07
C THR A 902 1.41 -35.29 2.98
N GLY A 903 0.14 -35.70 2.87
CA GLY A 903 -0.35 -36.91 3.55
C GLY A 903 -1.80 -36.83 4.03
N GLY A 904 -2.21 -35.67 4.53
CA GLY A 904 -3.48 -35.43 5.21
C GLY A 904 -3.39 -34.28 6.22
N VAL A 905 -4.55 -33.82 6.70
CA VAL A 905 -4.71 -32.70 7.66
C VAL A 905 -4.06 -33.06 8.99
N ILE A 906 -3.38 -32.11 9.64
CA ILE A 906 -2.67 -32.37 10.91
C ILE A 906 -3.60 -32.15 12.12
N ASP A 907 -3.60 -33.11 13.04
CA ASP A 907 -4.18 -32.98 14.38
C ASP A 907 -3.14 -32.36 15.33
N PRO A 908 -3.35 -31.14 15.86
CA PRO A 908 -2.39 -30.46 16.75
C PRO A 908 -2.39 -31.02 18.19
N VAL A 909 -3.45 -31.72 18.60
CA VAL A 909 -3.57 -32.32 19.94
C VAL A 909 -2.77 -33.61 19.96
N HIS A 910 -3.01 -34.48 18.98
CA HIS A 910 -2.44 -35.83 18.86
C HIS A 910 -1.19 -35.89 17.97
N SER A 911 -0.75 -34.77 17.38
CA SER A 911 0.53 -34.60 16.70
C SER A 911 0.83 -35.61 15.57
N HIS A 912 -0.20 -35.99 14.82
CA HIS A 912 -0.11 -36.81 13.62
C HIS A 912 -1.12 -36.32 12.57
N ARG A 913 -0.98 -36.80 11.33
CA ARG A 913 -1.93 -36.51 10.26
C ARG A 913 -3.12 -37.44 10.35
N VAL A 914 -4.32 -36.95 10.08
CA VAL A 914 -5.55 -37.74 10.07
C VAL A 914 -6.13 -37.85 8.65
N PRO A 915 -6.79 -38.97 8.31
CA PRO A 915 -7.63 -39.07 7.12
C PRO A 915 -8.71 -37.98 7.05
N VAL A 916 -9.15 -37.63 5.84
CA VAL A 916 -10.11 -36.53 5.61
C VAL A 916 -11.46 -36.77 6.29
N ASP A 917 -11.96 -38.00 6.33
CA ASP A 917 -13.21 -38.35 7.05
C ASP A 917 -13.08 -38.22 8.57
N VAL A 918 -11.87 -38.42 9.11
CA VAL A 918 -11.56 -38.21 10.52
C VAL A 918 -11.43 -36.71 10.81
N ALA A 919 -10.81 -35.95 9.91
CA ALA A 919 -10.73 -34.49 10.00
C ALA A 919 -12.11 -33.84 10.02
N TYR A 920 -13.05 -34.30 9.17
CA TYR A 920 -14.46 -33.89 9.21
C TYR A 920 -15.11 -34.19 10.57
N ARG A 921 -14.96 -35.42 11.09
CA ARG A 921 -15.53 -35.82 12.39
C ARG A 921 -14.95 -35.05 13.58
N ARG A 922 -13.69 -34.60 13.50
CA ARG A 922 -13.01 -33.78 14.53
C ARG A 922 -13.19 -32.26 14.33
N GLY A 923 -13.82 -31.83 13.23
CA GLY A 923 -13.99 -30.41 12.90
C GLY A 923 -12.68 -29.69 12.57
N TYR A 924 -11.68 -30.43 12.06
CA TYR A 924 -10.39 -29.88 11.61
C TYR A 924 -10.36 -29.61 10.09
N PHE A 925 -11.45 -29.95 9.40
CA PHE A 925 -11.67 -29.71 7.97
C PHE A 925 -13.17 -29.84 7.69
N ASP A 926 -13.65 -29.37 6.54
CA ASP A 926 -15.05 -29.56 6.11
C ASP A 926 -15.18 -29.76 4.58
N GLU A 927 -16.39 -30.13 4.14
CA GLU A 927 -16.66 -30.42 2.74
C GLU A 927 -16.61 -29.16 1.85
N GLU A 928 -16.89 -27.99 2.41
CA GLU A 928 -16.84 -26.72 1.67
C GLU A 928 -15.39 -26.35 1.33
N MET A 929 -14.49 -26.37 2.31
CA MET A 929 -13.06 -26.16 2.11
C MET A 929 -12.46 -27.22 1.20
N ASN A 930 -12.92 -28.48 1.28
CA ASN A 930 -12.49 -29.52 0.35
C ASN A 930 -12.86 -29.21 -1.11
N ARG A 931 -14.03 -28.59 -1.36
CA ARG A 931 -14.41 -28.12 -2.70
C ARG A 931 -13.58 -26.91 -3.14
N VAL A 932 -13.29 -25.97 -2.23
CA VAL A 932 -12.41 -24.82 -2.52
C VAL A 932 -11.02 -25.29 -2.94
N LEU A 933 -10.38 -26.19 -2.16
CA LEU A 933 -9.04 -26.70 -2.47
C LEU A 933 -8.99 -27.62 -3.70
N ALA A 934 -10.12 -28.19 -4.12
CA ALA A 934 -10.21 -29.00 -5.33
C ALA A 934 -10.31 -28.15 -6.62
N ASP A 935 -10.68 -26.87 -6.53
CA ASP A 935 -10.75 -25.96 -7.67
C ASP A 935 -9.45 -25.15 -7.81
N PRO A 936 -8.69 -25.29 -8.92
CA PRO A 936 -7.47 -24.52 -9.18
C PRO A 936 -7.78 -23.09 -9.64
N SER A 937 -8.44 -22.32 -8.77
CA SER A 937 -8.68 -20.88 -8.87
C SER A 937 -7.44 -20.05 -8.52
N ASP A 938 -7.53 -18.72 -8.54
CA ASP A 938 -6.42 -17.85 -8.13
C ASP A 938 -6.24 -17.84 -6.60
N ASP A 939 -7.30 -18.13 -5.82
CA ASP A 939 -7.27 -18.21 -4.36
C ASP A 939 -6.47 -19.43 -3.85
N THR A 940 -6.38 -20.50 -4.65
CA THR A 940 -5.66 -21.74 -4.30
C THR A 940 -4.25 -21.82 -4.88
N LYS A 941 -3.90 -20.99 -5.86
CA LYS A 941 -2.55 -20.94 -6.47
C LYS A 941 -1.56 -20.11 -5.63
N GLY A 942 -1.41 -20.49 -4.37
CA GLY A 942 -0.58 -19.78 -3.39
C GLY A 942 0.94 -19.97 -3.52
N PHE A 943 1.41 -20.80 -4.47
CA PHE A 943 2.82 -21.12 -4.70
C PHE A 943 3.28 -20.64 -6.08
N PHE A 944 4.60 -20.48 -6.27
CA PHE A 944 5.19 -19.94 -7.50
C PHE A 944 6.27 -20.88 -8.05
N ASP A 945 6.16 -21.28 -9.31
CA ASP A 945 7.21 -22.04 -9.99
C ASP A 945 8.32 -21.09 -10.48
N PRO A 946 9.56 -21.19 -9.96
CA PRO A 946 10.65 -20.34 -10.39
C PRO A 946 11.07 -20.56 -11.85
N ASN A 947 10.73 -21.71 -12.46
CA ASN A 947 11.13 -22.08 -13.82
C ASN A 947 10.14 -21.57 -14.89
N THR A 948 8.84 -21.78 -14.69
CA THR A 948 7.81 -21.33 -15.65
C THR A 948 7.26 -19.92 -15.35
N HIS A 949 7.52 -19.40 -14.15
CA HIS A 949 6.97 -18.15 -13.63
C HIS A 949 5.43 -18.15 -13.50
N GLU A 950 4.83 -19.32 -13.30
CA GLU A 950 3.41 -19.50 -13.06
C GLU A 950 3.09 -19.57 -11.56
N ASN A 951 1.92 -19.06 -11.18
CA ASN A 951 1.32 -19.39 -9.89
C ASN A 951 0.66 -20.76 -9.98
N LEU A 952 0.94 -21.63 -9.02
CA LEU A 952 0.50 -23.02 -8.95
C LEU A 952 -0.07 -23.32 -7.56
N THR A 953 -0.87 -24.37 -7.46
CA THR A 953 -1.16 -25.00 -6.16
C THR A 953 0.08 -25.82 -5.70
N TYR A 954 0.21 -26.08 -4.41
CA TYR A 954 1.29 -26.92 -3.85
C TYR A 954 1.36 -28.29 -4.52
N LEU A 955 0.21 -28.94 -4.74
CA LEU A 955 0.16 -30.27 -5.37
C LEU A 955 0.71 -30.23 -6.80
N GLN A 956 0.40 -29.17 -7.56
CA GLN A 956 0.93 -28.97 -8.92
C GLN A 956 2.45 -28.72 -8.90
N LEU A 957 2.96 -27.95 -7.93
CA LEU A 957 4.39 -27.71 -7.80
C LEU A 957 5.14 -28.98 -7.33
N LEU A 958 4.55 -29.77 -6.42
CA LEU A 958 5.09 -31.05 -5.96
C LEU A 958 5.15 -32.08 -7.11
N GLN A 959 4.16 -32.10 -8.01
CA GLN A 959 4.18 -32.93 -9.22
C GLN A 959 5.28 -32.54 -10.22
N ARG A 960 5.81 -31.30 -10.15
CA ARG A 960 6.95 -30.84 -10.95
C ARG A 960 8.30 -31.09 -10.26
N ALA A 961 8.32 -31.51 -9.00
CA ALA A 961 9.53 -31.83 -8.26
C ALA A 961 10.11 -33.21 -8.62
N THR A 962 11.40 -33.38 -8.40
CA THR A 962 12.12 -34.65 -8.64
C THR A 962 12.54 -35.26 -7.31
N LEU A 963 12.16 -36.52 -7.08
CA LEU A 963 12.52 -37.26 -5.86
C LEU A 963 13.98 -37.69 -5.88
N ASP A 964 14.71 -37.42 -4.80
CA ASP A 964 16.11 -37.82 -4.63
C ASP A 964 16.21 -39.30 -4.23
N PRO A 965 16.83 -40.19 -5.04
CA PRO A 965 16.86 -41.62 -4.76
C PRO A 965 17.69 -42.00 -3.53
N GLU A 966 18.56 -41.13 -3.02
CA GLU A 966 19.39 -41.40 -1.84
C GLU A 966 18.68 -41.05 -0.52
N THR A 967 17.85 -39.99 -0.51
CA THR A 967 17.21 -39.47 0.71
C THR A 967 15.70 -39.70 0.75
N GLY A 968 15.07 -39.95 -0.40
CA GLY A 968 13.61 -40.02 -0.53
C GLY A 968 12.90 -38.67 -0.43
N LEU A 969 13.66 -37.57 -0.50
CA LEU A 969 13.15 -36.19 -0.41
C LEU A 969 12.58 -35.68 -1.74
#